data_AF-A0A950RVL6-F1
#
_entry.id   AF-A0A950RVL6-F1
#
_cell.length_a   1.000
_cell.length_b   1.000
_cell.length_c   1.000
_cell.angle_alpha   90.00
_cell.angle_beta   90.00
_cell.angle_gamma   90.00
#
_symmetry.space_group_name_H-M   'P 1'
#
loop_
_entity.id
_entity.type
_entity.pdbx_description
1 polymer ?
#
loop_
_entity_poly.entity_id
_entity_poly.type
_entity_poly.pdbx_seq_one_letter_code
_entity_poly.pdbx_strand_id
1 'polypeptide(L)'
;MEFHVSRAARDRYQLDETLFSLSGNVLFANFHAVRVFAQKLNEKRDLVHFPEQAVKAGQLNTMGLIDEILHYVAGLFREQRSAQAMAKAIDWLESKLGKQAVDDALRRFVDEFPPVAVYRGEVDPAAYLNGSTAGVPHRQVVLEEMLMLWLANVNPAFSPFLELFDDTALEKETAYLPMMAGLHDFFDTQPRFGPDNQNLIDMLRSPAVAVPHSLSGQLAYILEKWGYLLGAYLYRLLRGLDLIREEERPQFLGAGPARVYQFAGQEAEPERFSPDKDWMARLVLIAKNTYVWLDQLSKKFQRPIRKLNEVPDEELDMLAGWGFSGLWLIGLWERSRASQRIKQMCGNPEAVASAYSLFEYRIADDLGGEDAYQNLKDRAWRRGIRLASDMVPNHMGIDSPWVIEHPDWFISLGHSPFPSYSFGGADLSWDGRVGLFLEDHYYSRTDAAVVFRRLDRWTDSNRFLYHGNDGTSMPWNDTAQLDFLKAEVREAVLQTILHVARKFSIIRFDAAMTLTKKHYQRLWFPEPGTGGAIPSRAEYGLTKDQFDAAMPQEFWREVVDRVAQEVPDTLLLAEAFWLMEGYFVRTLGMHRVYNSAFMNMLKNEENANYRSVMKNTLEFNPEILKRFVNFMNNPDEETAVAQFGKGGKYFGVCTMMATLPGLPMFGHGQIQGFTEKYGMEYRRAYWDEQVDEELVSRHEREIFPLLRRRRLFAEVEHFYLYDLFTPEGHVNED
;
A
#
# COMPACT_ATOMS: atom_id res chain seq x y z
N MET A 1 -13.69 10.75 20.37
CA MET A 1 -13.17 12.10 20.02
C MET A 1 -14.26 13.03 20.42
N GLU A 2 -13.96 14.11 21.12
CA GLU A 2 -14.93 15.10 21.58
C GLU A 2 -14.36 16.47 21.21
N PHE A 3 -15.21 17.45 20.90
CA PHE A 3 -14.88 18.89 20.92
C PHE A 3 -16.18 19.67 20.73
N HIS A 4 -16.18 20.94 21.13
CA HIS A 4 -17.35 21.80 21.06
C HIS A 4 -17.66 22.24 19.63
N VAL A 5 -18.95 22.19 19.29
CA VAL A 5 -19.50 22.84 18.08
C VAL A 5 -20.66 23.73 18.48
N SER A 6 -20.53 25.02 18.19
CA SER A 6 -21.51 26.05 18.49
C SER A 6 -22.85 25.75 17.84
N ARG A 7 -23.94 26.20 18.48
CA ARG A 7 -25.31 26.11 17.92
C ARG A 7 -25.36 26.63 16.48
N ALA A 8 -24.75 27.79 16.24
CA ALA A 8 -24.69 28.41 14.92
C ALA A 8 -23.98 27.53 13.88
N ALA A 9 -22.88 26.85 14.25
CA ALA A 9 -22.20 25.93 13.36
C ALA A 9 -23.03 24.66 13.10
N ARG A 10 -23.71 24.10 14.12
CA ARG A 10 -24.61 22.94 13.94
C ARG A 10 -25.73 23.25 12.94
N ASP A 11 -26.37 24.41 13.09
CA ASP A 11 -27.43 24.89 12.20
C ASP A 11 -26.90 25.13 10.78
N ARG A 12 -25.76 25.80 10.64
CA ARG A 12 -25.15 26.16 9.34
C ARG A 12 -24.76 24.95 8.51
N TYR A 13 -24.13 23.95 9.14
CA TYR A 13 -23.57 22.78 8.46
C TYR A 13 -24.52 21.57 8.45
N GLN A 14 -25.69 21.65 9.07
CA GLN A 14 -26.67 20.56 9.18
C GLN A 14 -26.00 19.24 9.62
N LEU A 15 -25.28 19.34 10.73
CA LEU A 15 -24.53 18.23 11.29
C LEU A 15 -25.50 17.20 11.89
N ASP A 16 -25.15 15.92 11.76
CA ASP A 16 -26.00 14.85 12.27
C ASP A 16 -25.96 14.84 13.80
N GLU A 17 -27.13 14.88 14.44
CA GLU A 17 -27.26 14.91 15.90
C GLU A 17 -26.71 13.65 16.56
N THR A 18 -26.65 12.50 15.85
CA THR A 18 -26.07 11.26 16.41
C THR A 18 -24.57 11.38 16.63
N LEU A 19 -23.93 12.41 16.07
CA LEU A 19 -22.53 12.70 16.29
C LEU A 19 -22.27 13.43 17.59
N PHE A 20 -23.26 13.74 18.45
CA PHE A 20 -23.04 14.52 19.67
C PHE A 20 -23.21 13.69 20.96
N SER A 21 -22.30 13.88 21.92
CA SER A 21 -22.40 13.35 23.28
C SER A 21 -23.52 14.03 24.07
N LEU A 22 -23.88 13.46 25.23
CA LEU A 22 -24.85 14.08 26.15
C LEU A 22 -24.42 15.47 26.62
N SER A 23 -23.10 15.76 26.68
CA SER A 23 -22.56 17.09 27.01
C SER A 23 -22.55 18.07 25.84
N GLY A 24 -22.82 17.61 24.61
CA GLY A 24 -22.84 18.45 23.40
C GLY A 24 -21.53 18.45 22.59
N ASN A 25 -20.62 17.52 22.84
CA ASN A 25 -19.35 17.39 22.11
C ASN A 25 -19.50 16.46 20.90
N VAL A 26 -18.78 16.72 19.80
CA VAL A 26 -18.82 15.82 18.64
C VAL A 26 -18.07 14.52 18.90
N LEU A 27 -18.79 13.41 19.01
CA LEU A 27 -18.34 12.02 19.05
C LEU A 27 -18.14 11.41 17.65
N PHE A 28 -16.90 11.38 17.20
CA PHE A 28 -16.54 10.56 16.03
C PHE A 28 -16.27 9.11 16.43
N ALA A 29 -17.14 8.21 15.98
CA ALA A 29 -17.03 6.77 16.24
C ALA A 29 -15.92 6.08 15.38
N ASN A 30 -15.61 6.62 14.20
CA ASN A 30 -14.61 6.10 13.26
C ASN A 30 -14.11 7.22 12.31
N PHE A 31 -13.05 6.97 11.53
CA PHE A 31 -12.51 7.97 10.60
C PHE A 31 -13.45 8.28 9.44
N HIS A 32 -14.32 7.34 9.03
CA HIS A 32 -15.35 7.62 8.04
C HIS A 32 -16.27 8.77 8.47
N ALA A 33 -16.73 8.78 9.73
CA ALA A 33 -17.53 9.87 10.29
C ALA A 33 -16.79 11.21 10.23
N VAL A 34 -15.46 11.22 10.49
CA VAL A 34 -14.64 12.42 10.37
C VAL A 34 -14.54 12.91 8.92
N ARG A 35 -14.35 11.99 7.96
CA ARG A 35 -14.30 12.33 6.52
C ARG A 35 -15.63 12.92 6.05
N VAL A 36 -16.77 12.35 6.48
CA VAL A 36 -18.12 12.88 6.16
C VAL A 36 -18.30 14.27 6.76
N PHE A 37 -17.86 14.48 8.00
CA PHE A 37 -17.91 15.78 8.65
C PHE A 37 -17.06 16.81 7.90
N ALA A 38 -15.81 16.47 7.57
CA ALA A 38 -14.91 17.33 6.78
C ALA A 38 -15.52 17.72 5.43
N GLN A 39 -16.14 16.77 4.73
CA GLN A 39 -16.82 17.03 3.47
C GLN A 39 -17.97 18.04 3.63
N LYS A 40 -18.84 17.87 4.64
CA LYS A 40 -19.95 18.80 4.91
C LYS A 40 -19.46 20.24 5.16
N LEU A 41 -18.33 20.41 5.85
CA LEU A 41 -17.73 21.74 6.04
C LEU A 41 -17.25 22.31 4.69
N ASN A 42 -16.50 21.50 3.94
CA ASN A 42 -15.90 21.90 2.67
C ASN A 42 -16.95 22.23 1.59
N GLU A 43 -18.11 21.57 1.58
CA GLU A 43 -19.22 21.86 0.67
C GLU A 43 -19.85 23.25 0.86
N LYS A 44 -19.71 23.84 2.05
CA LYS A 44 -20.27 25.15 2.42
C LYS A 44 -19.21 26.25 2.48
N ARG A 45 -17.93 25.91 2.37
CA ARG A 45 -16.80 26.86 2.31
C ARG A 45 -16.53 27.26 0.86
N ASP A 46 -16.03 28.48 0.65
CA ASP A 46 -15.62 28.96 -0.67
C ASP A 46 -14.20 28.50 -1.00
N LEU A 47 -14.07 27.21 -1.31
CA LEU A 47 -12.77 26.60 -1.67
C LEU A 47 -12.33 26.93 -3.09
N VAL A 48 -13.17 27.58 -3.90
CA VAL A 48 -12.82 28.02 -5.25
C VAL A 48 -11.90 29.24 -5.18
N HIS A 49 -12.22 30.20 -4.31
CA HIS A 49 -11.39 31.40 -4.13
C HIS A 49 -10.35 31.23 -3.02
N PHE A 50 -10.61 30.37 -2.02
CA PHE A 50 -9.75 30.16 -0.85
C PHE A 50 -9.49 28.66 -0.62
N PRO A 51 -8.75 27.98 -1.51
CA PRO A 51 -8.48 26.54 -1.41
C PRO A 51 -7.71 26.16 -0.12
N GLU A 52 -6.94 27.09 0.44
CA GLU A 52 -6.23 26.93 1.71
C GLU A 52 -7.15 26.79 2.92
N GLN A 53 -8.44 27.15 2.79
CA GLN A 53 -9.45 26.93 3.83
C GLN A 53 -10.02 25.51 3.83
N ALA A 54 -9.55 24.63 2.95
CA ALA A 54 -9.99 23.24 2.90
C ALA A 54 -9.65 22.52 4.22
N VAL A 55 -10.67 21.94 4.84
CA VAL A 55 -10.54 21.14 6.05
C VAL A 55 -10.17 19.72 5.68
N LYS A 56 -9.06 19.22 6.24
CA LYS A 56 -8.69 17.81 6.12
C LYS A 56 -9.24 16.97 7.26
N ALA A 57 -9.59 15.71 6.97
CA ALA A 57 -10.15 14.82 7.97
C ALA A 57 -9.12 14.46 9.06
N GLY A 58 -7.85 14.29 8.70
CA GLY A 58 -6.76 14.06 9.66
C GLY A 58 -6.60 15.20 10.67
N GLN A 59 -6.73 16.45 10.23
CA GLN A 59 -6.66 17.62 11.11
C GLN A 59 -7.83 17.67 12.10
N LEU A 60 -9.07 17.45 11.63
CA LEU A 60 -10.25 17.39 12.49
C LEU A 60 -10.18 16.23 13.50
N ASN A 61 -9.75 15.05 13.04
CA ASN A 61 -9.56 13.88 13.89
C ASN A 61 -8.57 14.19 15.01
N THR A 62 -7.45 14.83 14.67
CA THR A 62 -6.43 15.18 15.66
C THR A 62 -6.92 16.25 16.63
N MET A 63 -7.63 17.26 16.16
CA MET A 63 -8.24 18.27 17.04
C MET A 63 -9.15 17.62 18.10
N GLY A 64 -10.08 16.75 17.67
CA GLY A 64 -10.99 16.05 18.57
C GLY A 64 -10.33 14.96 19.42
N LEU A 65 -9.15 14.47 19.03
CA LEU A 65 -8.36 13.57 19.84
C LEU A 65 -7.58 14.33 20.93
N ILE A 66 -7.01 15.50 20.60
CA ILE A 66 -6.33 16.34 21.59
C ILE A 66 -7.31 16.70 22.70
N ASP A 67 -8.48 17.22 22.34
CA ASP A 67 -9.55 17.56 23.29
C ASP A 67 -9.95 16.38 24.20
N GLU A 68 -10.19 15.20 23.62
CA GLU A 68 -10.51 13.98 24.39
C GLU A 68 -9.39 13.56 25.35
N ILE A 69 -8.12 13.73 24.95
CA ILE A 69 -6.97 13.48 25.82
C ILE A 69 -6.92 14.51 26.95
N LEU A 70 -7.23 15.79 26.69
CA LEU A 70 -7.26 16.83 27.71
C LEU A 70 -8.34 16.54 28.76
N HIS A 71 -9.55 16.14 28.34
CA HIS A 71 -10.59 15.64 29.24
C HIS A 71 -10.13 14.45 30.07
N TYR A 72 -9.50 13.47 29.43
CA TYR A 72 -9.00 12.28 30.13
C TYR A 72 -7.91 12.64 31.17
N VAL A 73 -6.98 13.55 30.85
CA VAL A 73 -5.97 14.05 31.80
C VAL A 73 -6.63 14.81 32.96
N ALA A 74 -7.64 15.63 32.69
CA ALA A 74 -8.42 16.31 33.74
C ALA A 74 -9.17 15.31 34.64
N GLY A 75 -9.71 14.23 34.06
CA GLY A 75 -10.31 13.11 34.78
C GLY A 75 -9.31 12.40 35.69
N LEU A 76 -8.13 12.04 35.18
CA LEU A 76 -7.07 11.42 35.97
C LEU A 76 -6.61 12.32 37.13
N PHE A 77 -6.57 13.64 36.92
CA PHE A 77 -6.29 14.57 38.01
C PHE A 77 -7.34 14.49 39.12
N ARG A 78 -8.63 14.47 38.77
CA ARG A 78 -9.71 14.34 39.75
C ARG A 78 -9.62 13.02 40.51
N GLU A 79 -9.34 11.92 39.81
CA GLU A 79 -9.22 10.60 40.42
C GLU A 79 -8.01 10.48 41.36
N GLN A 80 -6.85 10.98 40.94
CA GLN A 80 -5.58 10.74 41.65
C GLN A 80 -5.22 11.82 42.69
N ARG A 81 -5.73 13.05 42.51
CA ARG A 81 -5.33 14.21 43.34
C ARG A 81 -6.49 14.85 44.09
N SER A 82 -7.62 15.09 43.43
CA SER A 82 -8.72 15.84 44.05
C SER A 82 -10.09 15.57 43.40
N ALA A 83 -10.86 14.65 43.95
CA ALA A 83 -12.18 14.28 43.44
C ALA A 83 -13.20 15.43 43.46
N GLN A 84 -13.00 16.41 44.35
CA GLN A 84 -13.87 17.60 44.48
C GLN A 84 -13.27 18.85 43.81
N ALA A 85 -12.28 18.70 42.91
CA ALA A 85 -11.60 19.83 42.29
C ALA A 85 -12.58 20.81 41.61
N MET A 86 -13.53 20.32 40.81
CA MET A 86 -14.48 21.17 40.09
C MET A 86 -15.51 21.83 41.02
N ALA A 87 -15.95 21.13 42.07
CA ALA A 87 -16.82 21.73 43.09
C ALA A 87 -16.13 22.91 43.79
N LYS A 88 -14.88 22.70 44.23
CA LYS A 88 -14.07 23.73 44.90
C LYS A 88 -13.70 24.88 43.96
N ALA A 89 -13.50 24.60 42.67
CA ALA A 89 -13.26 25.61 41.66
C ALA A 89 -14.47 26.54 41.49
N ILE A 90 -15.69 25.99 41.45
CA ILE A 90 -16.93 26.80 41.43
C ILE A 90 -16.99 27.70 42.68
N ASP A 91 -16.83 27.13 43.88
CA ASP A 91 -16.88 27.90 45.14
C ASP A 91 -15.83 29.03 45.15
N TRP A 92 -14.62 28.76 44.64
CA TRP A 92 -13.55 29.74 44.50
C TRP A 92 -13.95 30.88 43.56
N LEU A 93 -14.46 30.56 42.37
CA LEU A 93 -14.90 31.55 41.40
C LEU A 93 -16.07 32.39 41.92
N GLU A 94 -17.07 31.77 42.56
CA GLU A 94 -18.21 32.46 43.17
C GLU A 94 -17.75 33.43 44.27
N SER A 95 -16.74 33.06 45.05
CA SER A 95 -16.17 33.94 46.09
C SER A 95 -15.42 35.15 45.55
N LYS A 96 -14.85 35.05 44.34
CA LYS A 96 -14.01 36.09 43.71
C LYS A 96 -14.79 37.02 42.78
N LEU A 97 -15.67 36.44 41.96
CA LEU A 97 -16.38 37.13 40.89
C LEU A 97 -17.85 37.39 41.22
N GLY A 98 -18.37 36.73 42.27
CA GLY A 98 -19.77 36.76 42.64
C GLY A 98 -20.59 35.69 41.93
N LYS A 99 -21.51 35.05 42.68
CA LYS A 99 -22.33 33.95 42.18
C LYS A 99 -23.12 34.26 40.92
N GLN A 100 -23.74 35.44 40.85
CA GLN A 100 -24.54 35.84 39.68
C GLN A 100 -23.71 35.88 38.39
N ALA A 101 -22.49 36.43 38.45
CA ALA A 101 -21.62 36.53 37.29
C ALA A 101 -21.16 35.16 36.77
N VAL A 102 -20.90 34.22 37.70
CA VAL A 102 -20.58 32.81 37.35
C VAL A 102 -21.80 32.11 36.76
N ASP A 103 -22.99 32.30 37.33
CA ASP A 103 -24.25 31.71 36.84
C ASP A 103 -24.60 32.19 35.43
N ASP A 104 -24.45 33.48 35.17
CA ASP A 104 -24.72 34.08 33.86
C ASP A 104 -23.76 33.55 32.79
N ALA A 105 -22.46 33.38 33.13
CA ALA A 105 -21.48 32.82 32.22
C ALA A 105 -21.74 31.33 31.91
N LEU A 106 -22.02 30.51 32.93
CA LEU A 106 -22.38 29.09 32.74
C LEU A 106 -23.64 28.95 31.89
N ARG A 107 -24.65 29.80 32.12
CA ARG A 107 -25.91 29.79 31.35
C ARG A 107 -25.68 30.19 29.90
N ARG A 108 -24.89 31.23 29.65
CA ARG A 108 -24.57 31.68 28.29
C ARG A 108 -23.80 30.60 27.53
N PHE A 109 -22.86 29.92 28.18
CA PHE A 109 -22.15 28.80 27.57
C PHE A 109 -23.11 27.69 27.15
N VAL A 110 -24.04 27.27 28.02
CA VAL A 110 -25.03 26.23 27.69
C VAL A 110 -25.98 26.65 26.56
N ASP A 111 -26.20 27.95 26.37
CA ASP A 111 -27.03 28.46 25.27
C ASP A 111 -26.29 28.40 23.91
N GLU A 112 -25.01 28.78 23.89
CA GLU A 112 -24.16 28.83 22.69
C GLU A 112 -23.58 27.46 22.30
N PHE A 113 -23.22 26.65 23.30
CA PHE A 113 -22.67 25.30 23.17
C PHE A 113 -23.60 24.28 23.86
N PRO A 114 -24.83 24.10 23.34
CA PRO A 114 -25.85 23.36 24.05
C PRO A 114 -25.57 21.85 24.07
N PRO A 115 -25.75 21.21 25.24
CA PRO A 115 -26.02 19.78 25.36
C PRO A 115 -27.19 19.38 24.46
N VAL A 116 -27.23 18.12 24.01
CA VAL A 116 -28.26 17.65 23.05
C VAL A 116 -29.69 17.93 23.53
N ALA A 117 -29.98 17.70 24.81
CA ALA A 117 -31.31 17.96 25.40
C ALA A 117 -31.70 19.45 25.36
N VAL A 118 -30.73 20.36 25.53
CA VAL A 118 -30.96 21.81 25.46
C VAL A 118 -31.10 22.26 24.00
N TYR A 119 -30.30 21.69 23.10
CA TYR A 119 -30.37 21.99 21.67
C TYR A 119 -31.74 21.63 21.08
N ARG A 120 -32.29 20.47 21.46
CA ARG A 120 -33.63 20.00 21.06
C ARG A 120 -34.79 20.76 21.72
N GLY A 121 -34.51 21.62 22.68
CA GLY A 121 -35.53 22.31 23.47
C GLY A 121 -36.29 21.40 24.45
N GLU A 122 -35.73 20.22 24.78
CA GLU A 122 -36.31 19.31 25.78
C GLU A 122 -36.16 19.86 27.20
N VAL A 123 -35.08 20.60 27.46
CA VAL A 123 -34.76 21.24 28.75
C VAL A 123 -34.23 22.64 28.51
N ASP A 124 -34.70 23.64 29.27
CA ASP A 124 -34.15 24.99 29.24
C ASP A 124 -32.73 25.04 29.87
N PRO A 125 -31.80 25.91 29.40
CA PRO A 125 -30.45 26.02 29.96
C PRO A 125 -30.38 26.15 31.49
N ALA A 126 -31.30 26.90 32.11
CA ALA A 126 -31.30 27.08 33.57
C ALA A 126 -31.79 25.80 34.29
N ALA A 127 -32.75 25.09 33.71
CA ALA A 127 -33.20 23.80 34.22
C ALA A 127 -32.11 22.74 34.08
N TYR A 128 -31.35 22.76 32.98
CA TYR A 128 -30.20 21.89 32.78
C TYR A 128 -29.13 22.15 33.83
N LEU A 129 -28.72 23.40 34.07
CA LEU A 129 -27.68 23.71 35.05
C LEU A 129 -28.01 23.27 36.49
N ASN A 130 -29.29 23.21 36.85
CA ASN A 130 -29.74 22.73 38.16
C ASN A 130 -29.79 21.19 38.28
N GLY A 131 -29.55 20.47 37.18
CA GLY A 131 -29.57 19.01 37.12
C GLY A 131 -28.23 18.36 37.49
N SER A 132 -28.22 17.02 37.41
CA SER A 132 -27.01 16.21 37.53
C SER A 132 -27.11 14.98 36.61
N THR A 133 -25.95 14.52 36.13
CA THR A 133 -25.83 13.29 35.35
C THR A 133 -24.83 12.39 36.05
N ALA A 134 -25.18 11.11 36.24
CA ALA A 134 -24.37 10.12 36.95
C ALA A 134 -23.86 10.58 38.34
N GLY A 135 -24.64 11.42 39.03
CA GLY A 135 -24.28 11.97 40.35
C GLY A 135 -23.37 13.20 40.32
N VAL A 136 -22.95 13.68 39.14
CA VAL A 136 -22.16 14.90 38.97
C VAL A 136 -23.07 16.08 38.63
N PRO A 137 -23.06 17.18 39.41
CA PRO A 137 -23.83 18.38 39.10
C PRO A 137 -23.45 18.96 37.73
N HIS A 138 -24.43 19.33 36.90
CA HIS A 138 -24.17 19.85 35.55
C HIS A 138 -23.31 21.12 35.55
N ARG A 139 -23.37 21.94 36.60
CA ARG A 139 -22.47 23.10 36.76
C ARG A 139 -20.98 22.72 36.74
N GLN A 140 -20.62 21.58 37.31
CA GLN A 140 -19.23 21.11 37.34
C GLN A 140 -18.79 20.64 35.96
N VAL A 141 -19.68 19.93 35.25
CA VAL A 141 -19.44 19.51 33.86
C VAL A 141 -19.26 20.74 32.99
N VAL A 142 -20.20 21.70 33.04
CA VAL A 142 -20.15 22.92 32.23
C VAL A 142 -18.90 23.76 32.50
N LEU A 143 -18.42 23.83 33.75
CA LEU A 143 -17.17 24.54 34.06
C LEU A 143 -15.95 23.87 33.41
N GLU A 144 -15.90 22.54 33.39
CA GLU A 144 -14.85 21.77 32.72
C GLU A 144 -14.92 21.95 31.19
N GLU A 145 -16.11 21.87 30.60
CA GLU A 145 -16.33 22.13 29.18
C GLU A 145 -15.93 23.57 28.80
N MET A 146 -16.29 24.57 29.62
CA MET A 146 -15.84 25.96 29.41
C MET A 146 -14.32 26.10 29.42
N LEU A 147 -13.61 25.33 30.27
CA LEU A 147 -12.16 25.30 30.27
C LEU A 147 -11.61 24.68 28.98
N MET A 148 -12.22 23.61 28.46
CA MET A 148 -11.80 22.99 27.20
C MET A 148 -12.06 23.90 26.00
N LEU A 149 -13.19 24.61 25.97
CA LEU A 149 -13.47 25.66 24.99
C LEU A 149 -12.38 26.74 24.99
N TRP A 150 -11.97 27.21 26.17
CA TRP A 150 -10.90 28.19 26.29
C TRP A 150 -9.57 27.64 25.78
N LEU A 151 -9.22 26.40 26.16
CA LEU A 151 -8.00 25.71 25.69
C LEU A 151 -7.98 25.56 24.17
N ALA A 152 -9.12 25.29 23.54
CA ALA A 152 -9.27 25.23 22.10
C ALA A 152 -9.03 26.59 21.43
N ASN A 153 -9.63 27.67 21.96
CA ASN A 153 -9.48 29.03 21.41
C ASN A 153 -8.07 29.62 21.57
N VAL A 154 -7.36 29.29 22.66
CA VAL A 154 -5.97 29.73 22.86
C VAL A 154 -4.94 28.87 22.13
N ASN A 155 -5.35 27.80 21.43
CA ASN A 155 -4.46 26.93 20.67
C ASN A 155 -4.30 27.44 19.22
N PRO A 156 -3.14 27.96 18.80
CA PRO A 156 -3.01 28.56 17.47
C PRO A 156 -3.19 27.55 16.33
N ALA A 157 -2.94 26.26 16.57
CA ALA A 157 -3.13 25.18 15.58
C ALA A 157 -4.62 24.91 15.29
N PHE A 158 -5.52 25.37 16.15
CA PHE A 158 -6.97 25.21 16.00
C PHE A 158 -7.60 26.35 15.17
N SER A 159 -6.83 27.40 14.83
CA SER A 159 -7.32 28.57 14.09
C SER A 159 -8.13 28.28 12.80
N PRO A 160 -7.84 27.24 11.98
CA PRO A 160 -8.66 26.92 10.80
C PRO A 160 -10.10 26.45 11.10
N PHE A 161 -10.37 26.15 12.37
CA PHE A 161 -11.62 25.57 12.87
C PHE A 161 -12.40 26.50 13.79
N LEU A 162 -11.94 27.75 14.00
CA LEU A 162 -12.55 28.70 14.95
C LEU A 162 -14.06 28.88 14.76
N GLU A 163 -14.57 28.78 13.54
CA GLU A 163 -16.02 28.87 13.30
C GLU A 163 -16.86 27.80 14.03
N LEU A 164 -16.24 26.69 14.43
CA LEU A 164 -16.89 25.63 15.21
C LEU A 164 -16.99 26.00 16.68
N PHE A 165 -16.05 26.78 17.23
CA PHE A 165 -15.95 27.03 18.68
C PHE A 165 -15.65 28.49 19.04
N ASP A 166 -16.10 29.44 18.22
CA ASP A 166 -15.97 30.88 18.49
C ASP A 166 -16.62 31.26 19.82
N ASP A 167 -15.83 31.82 20.74
CA ASP A 167 -16.24 32.24 22.08
C ASP A 167 -16.34 33.77 22.24
N THR A 168 -16.29 34.52 21.12
CA THR A 168 -16.34 36.00 21.10
C THR A 168 -17.51 36.59 21.92
N ALA A 169 -18.68 35.93 21.91
CA ALA A 169 -19.84 36.40 22.65
C ALA A 169 -19.69 36.17 24.15
N LEU A 170 -19.15 35.02 24.58
CA LEU A 170 -18.79 34.76 25.98
C LEU A 170 -17.77 35.77 26.50
N GLU A 171 -16.75 36.11 25.71
CA GLU A 171 -15.73 37.10 26.08
C GLU A 171 -16.30 38.51 26.30
N LYS A 172 -17.26 38.93 25.47
CA LYS A 172 -17.81 40.30 25.49
C LYS A 172 -18.97 40.47 26.48
N GLU A 173 -19.74 39.41 26.71
CA GLU A 173 -21.03 39.49 27.41
C GLU A 173 -20.99 38.93 28.83
N THR A 174 -19.93 38.21 29.22
CA THR A 174 -19.89 37.47 30.50
C THR A 174 -18.56 37.61 31.25
N ALA A 175 -18.48 37.01 32.45
CA ALA A 175 -17.25 36.93 33.25
C ALA A 175 -16.29 35.81 32.79
N TYR A 176 -16.43 35.30 31.57
CA TYR A 176 -15.69 34.14 31.04
C TYR A 176 -14.15 34.26 31.17
N LEU A 177 -13.52 35.33 30.65
CA LEU A 177 -12.07 35.51 30.76
C LEU A 177 -11.59 35.68 32.22
N PRO A 178 -12.26 36.50 33.06
CA PRO A 178 -12.00 36.51 34.50
C PRO A 178 -12.13 35.14 35.18
N MET A 179 -13.09 34.30 34.76
CA MET A 179 -13.25 32.94 35.27
C MET A 179 -12.05 32.06 34.89
N MET A 180 -11.57 32.12 33.65
CA MET A 180 -10.39 31.34 33.23
C MET A 180 -9.12 31.75 34.00
N ALA A 181 -8.92 33.06 34.22
CA ALA A 181 -7.84 33.55 35.07
C ALA A 181 -7.99 33.07 36.53
N GLY A 182 -9.22 33.13 37.08
CA GLY A 182 -9.51 32.65 38.43
C GLY A 182 -9.36 31.14 38.60
N LEU A 183 -9.60 30.36 37.55
CA LEU A 183 -9.33 28.92 37.52
C LEU A 183 -7.83 28.63 37.57
N HIS A 184 -7.01 29.41 36.85
CA HIS A 184 -5.55 29.28 36.91
C HIS A 184 -5.03 29.53 38.33
N ASP A 185 -5.44 30.64 38.96
CA ASP A 185 -5.12 30.95 40.35
C ASP A 185 -5.56 29.84 41.31
N PHE A 186 -6.75 29.26 41.10
CA PHE A 186 -7.24 28.13 41.90
C PHE A 186 -6.34 26.90 41.77
N PHE A 187 -6.00 26.49 40.54
CA PHE A 187 -5.18 25.30 40.30
C PHE A 187 -3.73 25.46 40.75
N ASP A 188 -3.22 26.68 40.91
CA ASP A 188 -1.93 26.92 41.55
C ASP A 188 -1.92 26.60 43.06
N THR A 189 -3.10 26.61 43.71
CA THR A 189 -3.26 26.16 45.10
C THR A 189 -3.46 24.65 45.25
N GLN A 190 -3.71 23.94 44.15
CA GLN A 190 -3.98 22.50 44.16
C GLN A 190 -2.68 21.68 44.04
N PRO A 191 -2.72 20.36 44.36
CA PRO A 191 -1.57 19.48 44.13
C PRO A 191 -1.12 19.50 42.67
N ARG A 192 0.19 19.49 42.45
CA ARG A 192 0.78 19.43 41.11
C ARG A 192 0.57 18.05 40.46
N PHE A 193 0.59 18.01 39.12
CA PHE A 193 0.26 16.82 38.32
C PHE A 193 1.12 16.70 37.06
N GLY A 194 1.15 15.50 36.48
CA GLY A 194 1.89 15.21 35.25
C GLY A 194 3.41 15.04 35.43
N PRO A 195 4.13 14.78 34.32
CA PRO A 195 5.55 14.45 34.31
C PRO A 195 6.45 15.60 34.80
N ASP A 196 6.05 16.84 34.50
CA ASP A 196 6.81 18.05 34.83
C ASP A 196 6.30 18.74 36.12
N ASN A 197 5.40 18.08 36.86
CA ASN A 197 4.88 18.54 38.14
C ASN A 197 4.29 19.97 38.11
N GLN A 198 3.39 20.24 37.16
CA GLN A 198 2.78 21.56 36.89
C GLN A 198 1.38 21.67 37.51
N ASN A 199 0.76 22.87 37.50
CA ASN A 199 -0.69 22.93 37.76
C ASN A 199 -1.44 22.32 36.56
N LEU A 200 -2.71 21.96 36.77
CA LEU A 200 -3.50 21.27 35.75
C LEU A 200 -3.63 22.09 34.46
N ILE A 201 -3.88 23.39 34.57
CA ILE A 201 -4.10 24.25 33.38
C ILE A 201 -2.81 24.38 32.56
N ASP A 202 -1.66 24.60 33.19
CA ASP A 202 -0.37 24.69 32.50
C ASP A 202 0.00 23.37 31.84
N MET A 203 -0.30 22.24 32.50
CA MET A 203 -0.15 20.92 31.89
C MET A 203 -1.03 20.79 30.65
N LEU A 204 -2.34 21.08 30.73
CA LEU A 204 -3.25 20.95 29.58
C LEU A 204 -2.85 21.87 28.41
N ARG A 205 -2.23 23.02 28.69
CA ARG A 205 -1.72 23.96 27.67
C ARG A 205 -0.37 23.57 27.09
N SER A 206 0.40 22.71 27.76
CA SER A 206 1.80 22.46 27.41
C SER A 206 2.02 21.96 25.97
N PRO A 207 1.13 21.14 25.35
CA PRO A 207 1.28 20.77 23.94
C PRO A 207 1.17 21.97 23.01
N ALA A 208 0.15 22.82 23.22
CA ALA A 208 -0.08 24.01 22.40
C ALA A 208 0.99 25.09 22.60
N VAL A 209 1.63 25.15 23.78
CA VAL A 209 2.77 26.05 24.01
C VAL A 209 4.04 25.53 23.36
N ALA A 210 4.32 24.22 23.45
CA ALA A 210 5.53 23.63 22.90
C ALA A 210 5.52 23.59 21.37
N VAL A 211 4.35 23.31 20.77
CA VAL A 211 4.19 23.19 19.31
C VAL A 211 2.93 23.95 18.84
N PRO A 212 2.96 25.29 18.79
CA PRO A 212 1.77 26.12 18.63
C PRO A 212 1.07 26.01 17.27
N HIS A 213 1.79 25.67 16.21
CA HIS A 213 1.26 25.73 14.84
C HIS A 213 1.19 24.36 14.14
N SER A 214 1.30 23.26 14.88
CA SER A 214 1.26 21.91 14.31
C SER A 214 0.46 20.94 15.17
N LEU A 215 -0.71 20.53 14.67
CA LEU A 215 -1.55 19.49 15.28
C LEU A 215 -0.82 18.15 15.41
N SER A 216 -0.09 17.74 14.37
CA SER A 216 0.72 16.51 14.41
C SER A 216 1.86 16.59 15.43
N GLY A 217 2.51 17.75 15.53
CA GLY A 217 3.53 17.98 16.55
C GLY A 217 2.98 18.03 17.98
N GLN A 218 1.76 18.54 18.19
CA GLN A 218 1.08 18.47 19.50
C GLN A 218 0.79 17.02 19.91
N LEU A 219 0.30 16.18 19.00
CA LEU A 219 0.11 14.74 19.30
C LEU A 219 1.43 14.02 19.57
N ALA A 220 2.49 14.35 18.83
CA ALA A 220 3.82 13.77 19.08
C ALA A 220 4.35 14.17 20.47
N TYR A 221 4.16 15.42 20.88
CA TYR A 221 4.49 15.89 22.22
C TYR A 221 3.68 15.14 23.30
N ILE A 222 2.37 14.99 23.11
CA ILE A 222 1.50 14.23 24.03
C ILE A 222 1.95 12.78 24.13
N LEU A 223 2.28 12.13 23.01
CA LEU A 223 2.78 10.77 22.99
C LEU A 223 4.08 10.63 23.80
N GLU A 224 5.03 11.54 23.58
CA GLU A 224 6.33 11.51 24.25
C GLU A 224 6.21 11.78 25.75
N LYS A 225 5.44 12.82 26.14
CA LYS A 225 5.38 13.30 27.52
C LYS A 225 4.31 12.61 28.36
N TRP A 226 3.17 12.28 27.76
CA TRP A 226 2.01 11.75 28.48
C TRP A 226 1.71 10.30 28.13
N GLY A 227 2.45 9.65 27.23
CA GLY A 227 2.17 8.30 26.74
C GLY A 227 1.91 7.26 27.85
N TYR A 228 2.61 7.36 28.98
CA TYR A 228 2.41 6.47 30.14
C TYR A 228 1.08 6.66 30.89
N LEU A 229 0.41 7.82 30.71
CA LEU A 229 -0.90 8.13 31.28
C LEU A 229 -2.05 7.59 30.41
N LEU A 230 -1.82 7.47 29.09
CA LEU A 230 -2.89 7.33 28.10
C LEU A 230 -3.55 5.94 28.03
N GLY A 231 -2.90 4.88 28.49
CA GLY A 231 -3.46 3.53 28.46
C GLY A 231 -4.04 3.15 27.08
N ALA A 232 -5.34 2.88 27.01
CA ALA A 232 -6.04 2.53 25.77
C ALA A 232 -6.06 3.66 24.70
N TYR A 233 -5.92 4.93 25.11
CA TYR A 233 -5.86 6.06 24.18
C TYR A 233 -4.57 6.09 23.34
N LEU A 234 -3.52 5.39 23.77
CA LEU A 234 -2.25 5.32 23.05
C LEU A 234 -2.44 4.82 21.61
N TYR A 235 -3.15 3.71 21.41
CA TYR A 235 -3.39 3.17 20.07
C TYR A 235 -4.25 4.09 19.20
N ARG A 236 -5.20 4.81 19.81
CA ARG A 236 -6.03 5.81 19.10
C ARG A 236 -5.19 7.00 18.65
N LEU A 237 -4.25 7.44 19.49
CA LEU A 237 -3.28 8.49 19.15
C LEU A 237 -2.37 8.09 18.00
N LEU A 238 -1.81 6.89 18.07
CA LEU A 238 -0.96 6.37 17.01
C LEU A 238 -1.70 6.31 15.66
N ARG A 239 -2.95 5.85 15.63
CA ARG A 239 -3.78 5.86 14.40
C ARG A 239 -4.11 7.27 13.91
N GLY A 240 -4.35 8.22 14.81
CA GLY A 240 -4.60 9.63 14.44
C GLY A 240 -3.37 10.28 13.79
N LEU A 241 -2.17 10.00 14.31
CA LEU A 241 -0.91 10.40 13.69
C LEU A 241 -0.73 9.78 12.29
N ASP A 242 -1.09 8.50 12.14
CA ASP A 242 -0.99 7.80 10.85
C ASP A 242 -1.90 8.42 9.78
N LEU A 243 -3.12 8.81 10.16
CA LEU A 243 -4.07 9.47 9.25
C LEU A 243 -3.52 10.80 8.73
N ILE A 244 -2.94 11.64 9.60
CA ILE A 244 -2.30 12.89 9.15
C ILE A 244 -1.11 12.60 8.24
N ARG A 245 -0.25 11.66 8.62
CA ARG A 245 0.92 11.29 7.80
C ARG A 245 0.52 10.80 6.41
N GLU A 246 -0.60 10.08 6.31
CA GLU A 246 -1.18 9.63 5.05
C GLU A 246 -1.62 10.83 4.18
N GLU A 247 -2.34 11.80 4.75
CA GLU A 247 -2.82 13.01 4.06
C GLU A 247 -1.73 14.04 3.71
N GLU A 248 -0.59 14.02 4.42
CA GLU A 248 0.56 14.90 4.20
C GLU A 248 1.64 14.25 3.30
N ARG A 249 1.48 12.97 2.96
CA ARG A 249 2.49 12.24 2.20
C ARG A 249 2.62 12.82 0.79
N PRO A 250 3.83 13.29 0.38
CA PRO A 250 4.02 13.79 -0.97
C PRO A 250 3.88 12.65 -1.98
N GLN A 251 3.13 12.89 -3.06
CA GLN A 251 3.00 11.96 -4.17
C GLN A 251 4.23 12.11 -5.09
N PHE A 252 5.17 11.17 -5.00
CA PHE A 252 6.30 11.09 -5.92
C PHE A 252 6.02 10.04 -7.00
N LEU A 253 6.17 10.43 -8.27
CA LEU A 253 6.17 9.50 -9.41
C LEU A 253 7.60 9.01 -9.66
N GLY A 254 7.83 7.70 -9.61
CA GLY A 254 9.10 7.09 -10.04
C GLY A 254 9.56 5.91 -9.19
N ALA A 255 10.34 5.00 -9.80
CA ALA A 255 11.03 3.92 -9.10
C ALA A 255 12.13 4.50 -8.19
N GLY A 256 12.20 4.05 -6.94
CA GLY A 256 13.24 4.47 -6.00
C GLY A 256 14.64 4.02 -6.44
N PRO A 257 15.72 4.66 -5.93
CA PRO A 257 17.09 4.32 -6.32
C PRO A 257 17.45 2.88 -5.94
N ALA A 258 18.19 2.19 -6.83
CA ALA A 258 18.79 0.90 -6.52
C ALA A 258 19.80 1.05 -5.37
N ARG A 259 19.81 0.08 -4.45
CA ARG A 259 20.68 0.11 -3.26
C ARG A 259 21.56 -1.13 -3.22
N VAL A 260 22.76 -0.97 -2.66
CA VAL A 260 23.67 -2.10 -2.37
C VAL A 260 23.03 -2.99 -1.32
N TYR A 261 23.03 -4.31 -1.57
CA TYR A 261 22.50 -5.29 -0.62
C TYR A 261 23.30 -5.24 0.70
N GLN A 262 22.55 -5.08 1.79
CA GLN A 262 23.04 -5.18 3.16
C GLN A 262 22.29 -6.33 3.82
N PHE A 263 23.02 -7.38 4.22
CA PHE A 263 22.43 -8.57 4.85
C PHE A 263 22.46 -8.52 6.39
N ALA A 264 22.88 -7.39 6.96
CA ALA A 264 22.92 -7.18 8.41
C ALA A 264 21.53 -7.43 9.05
N GLY A 265 21.49 -8.29 10.06
CA GLY A 265 20.25 -8.68 10.76
C GLY A 265 19.49 -9.87 10.14
N GLN A 266 19.87 -10.37 8.97
CA GLN A 266 19.29 -11.61 8.39
C GLN A 266 19.90 -12.89 8.97
N GLU A 267 20.97 -12.79 9.76
CA GLU A 267 21.65 -13.92 10.42
C GLU A 267 20.72 -14.69 11.37
N ALA A 268 19.76 -14.00 12.00
CA ALA A 268 18.80 -14.60 12.92
C ALA A 268 17.69 -15.41 12.21
N GLU A 269 17.50 -15.21 10.91
CA GLU A 269 16.51 -15.96 10.12
C GLU A 269 17.04 -17.35 9.75
N PRO A 270 16.18 -18.40 9.74
CA PRO A 270 16.60 -19.75 9.44
C PRO A 270 16.96 -19.94 7.95
N GLU A 271 17.95 -20.80 7.69
CA GLU A 271 18.32 -21.25 6.34
C GLU A 271 17.45 -22.43 5.90
N ARG A 272 16.64 -22.22 4.87
CA ARG A 272 15.66 -23.19 4.34
C ARG A 272 15.61 -23.14 2.81
N PHE A 273 16.78 -23.21 2.19
CA PHE A 273 16.91 -23.32 0.74
C PHE A 273 16.18 -24.54 0.20
N SER A 274 15.45 -24.37 -0.91
CA SER A 274 14.92 -25.53 -1.65
C SER A 274 16.03 -26.21 -2.45
N PRO A 275 16.05 -27.55 -2.51
CA PRO A 275 17.02 -28.27 -3.31
C PRO A 275 16.77 -28.02 -4.79
N ASP A 276 17.84 -27.73 -5.54
CA ASP A 276 17.78 -27.64 -6.99
C ASP A 276 17.87 -29.03 -7.62
N LYS A 277 17.13 -29.25 -8.70
CA LYS A 277 17.37 -30.37 -9.61
C LYS A 277 18.42 -29.98 -10.65
N ASP A 278 19.10 -30.97 -11.23
CA ASP A 278 20.19 -30.73 -12.21
C ASP A 278 19.82 -29.81 -13.37
N TRP A 279 18.55 -29.80 -13.81
CA TRP A 279 18.11 -28.94 -14.91
C TRP A 279 17.90 -27.49 -14.48
N MET A 280 17.57 -27.23 -13.21
CA MET A 280 17.26 -25.92 -12.66
C MET A 280 18.50 -25.02 -12.63
N ALA A 281 19.65 -25.57 -12.22
CA ALA A 281 20.94 -24.87 -12.24
C ALA A 281 21.37 -24.47 -13.67
N ARG A 282 21.01 -25.29 -14.67
CA ARG A 282 21.40 -25.11 -16.08
C ARG A 282 20.37 -24.35 -16.91
N LEU A 283 19.34 -23.80 -16.30
CA LEU A 283 18.27 -23.10 -16.99
C LEU A 283 18.78 -21.80 -17.63
N VAL A 284 18.45 -21.60 -18.91
CA VAL A 284 18.61 -20.36 -19.65
C VAL A 284 17.23 -19.97 -20.16
N LEU A 285 16.70 -18.84 -19.68
CA LEU A 285 15.33 -18.44 -19.91
C LEU A 285 15.26 -17.33 -20.96
N ILE A 286 14.29 -17.41 -21.87
CA ILE A 286 13.89 -16.29 -22.73
C ILE A 286 12.43 -15.96 -22.49
N ALA A 287 12.15 -14.68 -22.27
CA ALA A 287 10.82 -14.14 -22.12
C ALA A 287 10.26 -13.68 -23.47
N LYS A 288 9.00 -14.03 -23.76
CA LYS A 288 8.28 -13.59 -24.95
C LYS A 288 6.89 -13.11 -24.56
N ASN A 289 6.57 -11.85 -24.85
CA ASN A 289 5.18 -11.39 -24.93
C ASN A 289 4.47 -12.21 -26.02
N THR A 290 3.52 -13.06 -25.62
CA THR A 290 2.98 -14.12 -26.48
C THR A 290 2.32 -13.56 -27.73
N TYR A 291 1.42 -12.58 -27.59
CA TYR A 291 0.67 -12.02 -28.72
C TYR A 291 1.57 -11.28 -29.70
N VAL A 292 2.46 -10.43 -29.18
CA VAL A 292 3.45 -9.71 -29.98
C VAL A 292 4.39 -10.68 -30.71
N TRP A 293 4.81 -11.75 -30.03
CA TRP A 293 5.68 -12.76 -30.66
C TRP A 293 4.97 -13.52 -31.78
N LEU A 294 3.70 -13.90 -31.62
CA LEU A 294 2.93 -14.57 -32.67
C LEU A 294 2.72 -13.65 -33.90
N ASP A 295 2.51 -12.34 -33.70
CA ASP A 295 2.47 -11.34 -34.78
C ASP A 295 3.81 -11.25 -35.51
N GLN A 296 4.92 -11.13 -34.78
CA GLN A 296 6.27 -11.10 -35.35
C GLN A 296 6.62 -12.39 -36.10
N LEU A 297 6.22 -13.56 -35.58
CA LEU A 297 6.38 -14.84 -36.27
C LEU A 297 5.54 -14.87 -37.55
N SER A 298 4.32 -14.30 -37.53
CA SER A 298 3.48 -14.23 -38.72
C SER A 298 4.17 -13.46 -39.85
N LYS A 299 4.82 -12.34 -39.51
CA LYS A 299 5.63 -11.55 -40.43
C LYS A 299 6.87 -12.31 -40.89
N LYS A 300 7.62 -12.92 -39.97
CA LYS A 300 8.85 -13.67 -40.27
C LYS A 300 8.59 -14.85 -41.23
N PHE A 301 7.53 -15.63 -40.99
CA PHE A 301 7.21 -16.84 -41.75
C PHE A 301 6.18 -16.59 -42.87
N GLN A 302 5.77 -15.34 -43.10
CA GLN A 302 4.84 -14.94 -44.16
C GLN A 302 3.54 -15.75 -44.17
N ARG A 303 3.03 -16.10 -42.99
CA ARG A 303 1.76 -16.84 -42.80
C ARG A 303 1.09 -16.42 -41.50
N PRO A 304 -0.25 -16.42 -41.39
CA PRO A 304 -0.91 -16.13 -40.12
C PRO A 304 -0.54 -17.16 -39.04
N ILE A 305 -0.05 -16.69 -37.90
CA ILE A 305 0.24 -17.45 -36.68
C ILE A 305 -0.46 -16.72 -35.54
N ARG A 306 -1.55 -17.32 -35.04
CA ARG A 306 -2.44 -16.74 -34.03
C ARG A 306 -2.56 -17.62 -32.78
N LYS A 307 -2.26 -18.91 -32.90
CA LYS A 307 -2.39 -19.90 -31.82
C LYS A 307 -1.05 -20.50 -31.42
N LEU A 308 -0.97 -21.02 -30.21
CA LEU A 308 0.26 -21.60 -29.65
C LEU A 308 0.76 -22.81 -30.45
N ASN A 309 -0.15 -23.63 -30.98
CA ASN A 309 0.20 -24.78 -31.83
C ASN A 309 0.69 -24.40 -33.23
N GLU A 310 0.53 -23.14 -33.66
CA GLU A 310 0.96 -22.66 -34.98
C GLU A 310 2.40 -22.13 -34.98
N VAL A 311 3.02 -21.99 -33.80
CA VAL A 311 4.44 -21.66 -33.64
C VAL A 311 5.27 -22.65 -34.46
N PRO A 312 6.09 -22.20 -35.43
CA PRO A 312 6.85 -23.08 -36.30
C PRO A 312 7.89 -23.90 -35.54
N ASP A 313 8.14 -25.12 -36.03
CA ASP A 313 9.15 -26.01 -35.45
C ASP A 313 10.56 -25.42 -35.60
N GLU A 314 10.81 -24.74 -36.72
CA GLU A 314 12.06 -24.06 -37.04
C GLU A 314 12.41 -22.98 -36.01
N GLU A 315 11.41 -22.29 -35.45
CA GLU A 315 11.62 -21.30 -34.41
C GLU A 315 12.04 -21.96 -33.09
N LEU A 316 11.43 -23.10 -32.74
CA LEU A 316 11.81 -23.87 -31.54
C LEU A 316 13.20 -24.49 -31.70
N ASP A 317 13.54 -24.98 -32.89
CA ASP A 317 14.87 -25.51 -33.22
C ASP A 317 15.94 -24.42 -33.12
N MET A 318 15.63 -23.21 -33.58
CA MET A 318 16.52 -22.04 -33.46
C MET A 318 16.75 -21.67 -31.99
N LEU A 319 15.70 -21.55 -31.17
CA LEU A 319 15.84 -21.26 -29.74
C LEU A 319 16.68 -22.32 -29.01
N ALA A 320 16.45 -23.60 -29.28
CA ALA A 320 17.25 -24.69 -28.72
C ALA A 320 18.71 -24.60 -29.19
N GLY A 321 18.94 -24.31 -30.47
CA GLY A 321 20.27 -24.14 -31.06
C GLY A 321 21.08 -22.98 -30.46
N TRP A 322 20.40 -21.88 -30.08
CA TRP A 322 20.99 -20.76 -29.36
C TRP A 322 21.34 -21.08 -27.90
N GLY A 323 20.84 -22.20 -27.37
CA GLY A 323 21.12 -22.68 -26.01
C GLY A 323 20.05 -22.33 -24.98
N PHE A 324 18.86 -21.89 -25.42
CA PHE A 324 17.72 -21.68 -24.51
C PHE A 324 17.13 -23.02 -24.09
N SER A 325 16.90 -23.18 -22.79
CA SER A 325 16.29 -24.36 -22.18
C SER A 325 14.98 -24.06 -21.45
N GLY A 326 14.60 -22.78 -21.39
CA GLY A 326 13.32 -22.30 -20.91
C GLY A 326 12.72 -21.24 -21.83
N LEU A 327 11.40 -21.32 -22.04
CA LEU A 327 10.61 -20.34 -22.78
C LEU A 327 9.47 -19.84 -21.90
N TRP A 328 9.57 -18.58 -21.46
CA TRP A 328 8.52 -17.90 -20.71
C TRP A 328 7.59 -17.16 -21.65
N LEU A 329 6.33 -17.58 -21.66
CA LEU A 329 5.26 -16.98 -22.45
C LEU A 329 4.40 -16.10 -21.54
N ILE A 330 4.46 -14.79 -21.79
CA ILE A 330 3.74 -13.79 -20.99
C ILE A 330 2.32 -13.65 -21.53
N GLY A 331 1.35 -13.65 -20.61
CA GLY A 331 -0.06 -13.40 -20.91
C GLY A 331 -0.77 -14.54 -21.63
N LEU A 332 -0.53 -15.78 -21.19
CA LEU A 332 -1.18 -17.02 -21.64
C LEU A 332 -2.61 -17.21 -21.14
N TRP A 333 -2.93 -16.61 -20.01
CA TRP A 333 -4.19 -16.81 -19.29
C TRP A 333 -5.33 -15.97 -19.87
N GLU A 334 -6.57 -16.42 -19.68
CA GLU A 334 -7.78 -15.69 -20.03
C GLU A 334 -7.86 -14.39 -19.21
N ARG A 335 -8.05 -13.27 -19.92
CA ARG A 335 -7.91 -11.92 -19.36
C ARG A 335 -9.27 -11.25 -19.14
N SER A 336 -9.30 -10.34 -18.18
CA SER A 336 -10.48 -9.53 -17.83
C SER A 336 -11.01 -8.72 -19.01
N ARG A 337 -12.31 -8.88 -19.34
CA ARG A 337 -12.96 -8.06 -20.37
C ARG A 337 -13.18 -6.64 -19.87
N ALA A 338 -13.41 -6.49 -18.57
CA ALA A 338 -13.47 -5.19 -17.92
C ALA A 338 -12.16 -4.41 -18.07
N SER A 339 -10.99 -5.04 -17.83
CA SER A 339 -9.66 -4.41 -18.05
C SER A 339 -9.52 -3.87 -19.47
N GLN A 340 -9.93 -4.65 -20.48
CA GLN A 340 -9.92 -4.19 -21.87
C GLN A 340 -10.81 -2.96 -22.07
N ARG A 341 -12.05 -3.02 -21.58
CA ARG A 341 -13.03 -1.93 -21.73
C ARG A 341 -12.58 -0.65 -21.05
N ILE A 342 -11.97 -0.76 -19.88
CA ILE A 342 -11.37 0.36 -19.14
C ILE A 342 -10.32 1.06 -20.00
N LYS A 343 -9.35 0.30 -20.54
CA LYS A 343 -8.28 0.88 -21.38
C LYS A 343 -8.81 1.54 -22.66
N GLN A 344 -9.85 0.97 -23.26
CA GLN A 344 -10.53 1.55 -24.42
C GLN A 344 -11.23 2.88 -24.07
N MET A 345 -11.92 2.94 -22.94
CA MET A 345 -12.54 4.18 -22.44
C MET A 345 -11.52 5.27 -22.10
N CYS A 346 -10.31 4.89 -21.69
CA CYS A 346 -9.19 5.81 -21.46
C CYS A 346 -8.46 6.25 -22.74
N GLY A 347 -8.98 5.95 -23.93
CA GLY A 347 -8.49 6.49 -25.20
C GLY A 347 -7.59 5.56 -26.01
N ASN A 348 -7.42 4.29 -25.63
CA ASN A 348 -6.70 3.30 -26.43
C ASN A 348 -7.66 2.24 -27.02
N PRO A 349 -8.26 2.49 -28.21
CA PRO A 349 -9.26 1.59 -28.79
C PRO A 349 -8.68 0.22 -29.20
N GLU A 350 -7.38 0.12 -29.48
CA GLU A 350 -6.71 -1.14 -29.86
C GLU A 350 -6.19 -1.94 -28.65
N ALA A 351 -6.27 -1.40 -27.42
CA ALA A 351 -5.78 -2.08 -26.23
C ALA A 351 -6.48 -3.42 -26.01
N VAL A 352 -5.69 -4.45 -25.68
CA VAL A 352 -6.23 -5.65 -25.02
C VAL A 352 -6.12 -5.51 -23.50
N ALA A 353 -6.82 -6.38 -22.79
CA ALA A 353 -6.72 -6.49 -21.34
C ALA A 353 -5.28 -6.68 -20.89
N SER A 354 -4.95 -6.13 -19.71
CA SER A 354 -3.67 -6.39 -19.06
C SER A 354 -3.45 -7.90 -18.90
N ALA A 355 -2.25 -8.39 -19.24
CA ALA A 355 -1.85 -9.78 -18.99
C ALA A 355 -1.92 -10.18 -17.51
N TYR A 356 -1.93 -9.22 -16.58
CA TYR A 356 -2.02 -9.45 -15.13
C TYR A 356 -3.40 -9.15 -14.54
N SER A 357 -4.35 -8.63 -15.32
CA SER A 357 -5.76 -8.57 -14.93
C SER A 357 -6.46 -9.86 -15.39
N LEU A 358 -6.35 -10.90 -14.55
CA LEU A 358 -6.77 -12.25 -14.89
C LEU A 358 -8.27 -12.44 -14.68
N PHE A 359 -8.95 -12.95 -15.71
CA PHE A 359 -10.33 -13.44 -15.55
C PHE A 359 -10.30 -14.77 -14.80
N GLU A 360 -9.46 -15.70 -15.25
CA GLU A 360 -9.24 -17.03 -14.68
C GLU A 360 -7.91 -17.64 -15.15
N TYR A 361 -7.39 -18.63 -14.41
CA TYR A 361 -6.18 -19.38 -14.78
C TYR A 361 -6.45 -20.50 -15.80
N ARG A 362 -7.11 -20.14 -16.91
CA ARG A 362 -7.33 -21.00 -18.08
C ARG A 362 -6.53 -20.45 -19.26
N ILE A 363 -5.96 -21.30 -20.10
CA ILE A 363 -5.28 -20.83 -21.32
C ILE A 363 -6.30 -20.12 -22.21
N ALA A 364 -5.97 -18.91 -22.67
CA ALA A 364 -6.88 -18.07 -23.43
C ALA A 364 -7.40 -18.77 -24.69
N ASP A 365 -8.71 -18.67 -24.94
CA ASP A 365 -9.35 -19.38 -26.04
C ASP A 365 -8.87 -18.88 -27.42
N ASP A 366 -8.52 -17.60 -27.52
CA ASP A 366 -8.01 -17.01 -28.75
C ASP A 366 -6.55 -17.41 -29.07
N LEU A 367 -5.79 -17.87 -28.06
CA LEU A 367 -4.49 -18.55 -28.22
C LEU A 367 -4.62 -20.04 -28.58
N GLY A 368 -5.86 -20.55 -28.68
CA GLY A 368 -6.18 -21.93 -29.03
C GLY A 368 -6.46 -22.86 -27.84
N GLY A 369 -6.52 -22.31 -26.62
CA GLY A 369 -6.88 -23.07 -25.41
C GLY A 369 -5.88 -24.16 -25.02
N GLU A 370 -6.34 -25.09 -24.19
CA GLU A 370 -5.52 -26.16 -23.59
C GLU A 370 -4.87 -27.08 -24.63
N ASP A 371 -5.58 -27.43 -25.71
CA ASP A 371 -5.05 -28.31 -26.75
C ASP A 371 -3.87 -27.68 -27.49
N ALA A 372 -3.97 -26.39 -27.83
CA ALA A 372 -2.90 -25.68 -28.51
C ALA A 372 -1.67 -25.52 -27.60
N TYR A 373 -1.90 -25.26 -26.32
CA TYR A 373 -0.86 -25.22 -25.30
C TYR A 373 -0.15 -26.57 -25.15
N GLN A 374 -0.88 -27.67 -24.99
CA GLN A 374 -0.30 -28.99 -24.78
C GLN A 374 0.53 -29.42 -26.00
N ASN A 375 0.06 -29.13 -27.21
CA ASN A 375 0.83 -29.35 -28.43
C ASN A 375 2.17 -28.59 -28.43
N LEU A 376 2.17 -27.30 -28.11
CA LEU A 376 3.39 -26.50 -28.05
C LEU A 376 4.34 -27.02 -26.97
N LYS A 377 3.80 -27.35 -25.78
CA LYS A 377 4.57 -27.92 -24.66
C LYS A 377 5.31 -29.18 -25.07
N ASP A 378 4.63 -30.12 -25.71
CA ASP A 378 5.24 -31.39 -26.12
C ASP A 378 6.33 -31.20 -27.18
N ARG A 379 6.11 -30.30 -28.15
CA ARG A 379 7.10 -29.98 -29.18
C ARG A 379 8.32 -29.25 -28.63
N ALA A 380 8.13 -28.33 -27.68
CA ALA A 380 9.20 -27.64 -26.97
C ALA A 380 10.00 -28.62 -26.09
N TRP A 381 9.31 -29.51 -25.37
CA TRP A 381 9.93 -30.49 -24.48
C TRP A 381 10.86 -31.46 -25.24
N ARG A 382 10.46 -31.92 -26.43
CA ARG A 382 11.30 -32.77 -27.30
C ARG A 382 12.62 -32.09 -27.69
N ARG A 383 12.67 -30.76 -27.66
CA ARG A 383 13.85 -29.93 -27.95
C ARG A 383 14.61 -29.50 -26.70
N GLY A 384 14.21 -29.99 -25.53
CA GLY A 384 14.82 -29.64 -24.24
C GLY A 384 14.38 -28.29 -23.68
N ILE A 385 13.34 -27.67 -24.26
CA ILE A 385 12.80 -26.38 -23.81
C ILE A 385 11.63 -26.62 -22.86
N ARG A 386 11.73 -26.07 -21.65
CA ARG A 386 10.66 -26.07 -20.64
C ARG A 386 9.82 -24.80 -20.78
N LEU A 387 8.50 -24.94 -20.77
CA LEU A 387 7.62 -23.78 -20.75
C LEU A 387 7.54 -23.19 -19.34
N ALA A 388 7.54 -21.87 -19.29
CA ALA A 388 7.32 -21.08 -18.10
C ALA A 388 6.08 -20.19 -18.26
N SER A 389 5.38 -19.95 -17.16
CA SER A 389 4.22 -19.06 -17.09
C SER A 389 4.35 -18.02 -15.99
N ASP A 390 3.71 -16.88 -16.18
CA ASP A 390 3.39 -15.95 -15.09
C ASP A 390 2.34 -16.53 -14.14
N MET A 391 2.42 -16.13 -12.88
CA MET A 391 1.38 -16.32 -11.90
C MET A 391 1.27 -15.06 -11.04
N VAL A 392 0.06 -14.49 -10.97
CA VAL A 392 -0.27 -13.29 -10.19
C VAL A 392 -1.12 -13.65 -8.96
N PRO A 393 -0.53 -13.93 -7.79
CA PRO A 393 -1.27 -14.45 -6.63
C PRO A 393 -1.98 -13.37 -5.83
N ASN A 394 -1.64 -12.10 -6.04
CA ASN A 394 -2.06 -11.01 -5.16
C ASN A 394 -3.50 -10.55 -5.39
N HIS A 395 -3.98 -10.62 -6.63
CA HIS A 395 -5.27 -10.06 -7.04
C HIS A 395 -5.85 -10.82 -8.23
N MET A 396 -7.14 -10.58 -8.49
CA MET A 396 -7.84 -11.06 -9.69
C MET A 396 -8.35 -9.87 -10.51
N GLY A 397 -8.71 -10.05 -11.78
CA GLY A 397 -9.42 -9.02 -12.54
C GLY A 397 -10.76 -8.65 -11.88
N ILE A 398 -11.19 -7.39 -11.97
CA ILE A 398 -12.41 -6.90 -11.28
C ILE A 398 -13.67 -7.66 -11.67
N ASP A 399 -13.69 -8.26 -12.86
CA ASP A 399 -14.79 -9.04 -13.41
C ASP A 399 -14.54 -10.56 -13.34
N SER A 400 -13.51 -11.01 -12.61
CA SER A 400 -13.24 -12.44 -12.41
C SER A 400 -14.43 -13.15 -11.73
N PRO A 401 -14.71 -14.43 -12.04
CA PRO A 401 -15.70 -15.22 -11.31
C PRO A 401 -15.50 -15.19 -9.80
N TRP A 402 -14.27 -15.06 -9.31
CA TRP A 402 -14.00 -14.94 -7.87
C TRP A 402 -14.65 -13.69 -7.26
N VAL A 403 -14.61 -12.55 -7.95
CA VAL A 403 -15.26 -11.30 -7.47
C VAL A 403 -16.79 -11.42 -7.48
N ILE A 404 -17.33 -12.14 -8.46
CA ILE A 404 -18.77 -12.34 -8.61
C ILE A 404 -19.30 -13.30 -7.54
N GLU A 405 -18.65 -14.45 -7.38
CA GLU A 405 -19.11 -15.59 -6.58
C GLU A 405 -18.63 -15.57 -5.13
N HIS A 406 -17.45 -14.99 -4.89
CA HIS A 406 -16.81 -14.92 -3.58
C HIS A 406 -16.38 -13.49 -3.21
N PRO A 407 -17.31 -12.52 -3.17
CA PRO A 407 -16.97 -11.12 -2.88
C PRO A 407 -16.40 -10.90 -1.48
N ASP A 408 -16.52 -11.88 -0.58
CA ASP A 408 -15.92 -11.87 0.74
C ASP A 408 -14.43 -12.28 0.72
N TRP A 409 -13.90 -12.85 -0.36
CA TRP A 409 -12.47 -13.17 -0.47
C TRP A 409 -11.58 -11.95 -0.71
N PHE A 410 -12.18 -10.79 -0.92
CA PHE A 410 -11.49 -9.55 -1.26
C PHE A 410 -11.53 -8.56 -0.11
N ILE A 411 -10.47 -7.76 0.01
CA ILE A 411 -10.45 -6.64 0.96
C ILE A 411 -11.54 -5.66 0.52
N SER A 412 -12.52 -5.45 1.38
CA SER A 412 -13.70 -4.66 1.04
C SER A 412 -14.30 -3.93 2.23
N LEU A 413 -15.06 -2.87 1.93
CA LEU A 413 -15.83 -2.08 2.88
C LEU A 413 -17.32 -2.13 2.53
N GLY A 414 -18.17 -1.99 3.55
CA GLY A 414 -19.62 -1.81 3.37
C GLY A 414 -20.02 -0.39 2.94
N HIS A 415 -19.08 0.55 2.93
CA HIS A 415 -19.28 1.96 2.58
C HIS A 415 -18.09 2.49 1.79
N SER A 416 -18.26 3.62 1.09
CA SER A 416 -17.16 4.25 0.36
C SER A 416 -16.09 4.78 1.34
N PRO A 417 -14.79 4.45 1.18
CA PRO A 417 -13.73 4.91 2.08
C PRO A 417 -13.59 6.44 2.09
N PHE A 418 -13.87 7.07 0.94
CA PHE A 418 -13.86 8.51 0.76
C PHE A 418 -15.26 8.98 0.36
N PRO A 419 -15.86 9.90 1.12
CA PRO A 419 -17.18 10.44 0.81
C PRO A 419 -17.27 11.24 -0.50
N SER A 420 -16.13 11.72 -1.00
CA SER A 420 -16.02 12.40 -2.30
C SER A 420 -16.08 11.45 -3.50
N TYR A 421 -15.92 10.14 -3.29
CA TYR A 421 -15.94 9.17 -4.37
C TYR A 421 -17.34 9.02 -4.95
N SER A 422 -17.38 9.00 -6.28
CA SER A 422 -18.60 8.79 -7.05
C SER A 422 -18.40 7.64 -8.03
N PHE A 423 -19.48 6.89 -8.29
CA PHE A 423 -19.45 5.64 -9.06
C PHE A 423 -20.54 5.68 -10.14
N GLY A 424 -20.60 6.80 -10.87
CA GLY A 424 -21.59 7.07 -11.91
C GLY A 424 -21.20 6.52 -13.28
N GLY A 425 -20.00 5.97 -13.42
CA GLY A 425 -19.47 5.37 -14.64
C GLY A 425 -20.25 4.16 -15.20
N ALA A 426 -19.75 3.63 -16.31
CA ALA A 426 -20.35 2.49 -16.98
C ALA A 426 -20.26 1.20 -16.15
N ASP A 427 -21.28 0.35 -16.23
CA ASP A 427 -21.22 -1.00 -15.66
C ASP A 427 -20.25 -1.87 -16.48
N LEU A 428 -19.23 -2.37 -15.80
CA LEU A 428 -18.17 -3.22 -16.35
C LEU A 428 -18.41 -4.72 -16.13
N SER A 429 -19.48 -5.09 -15.42
CA SER A 429 -19.83 -6.50 -15.21
C SER A 429 -20.27 -7.18 -16.49
N TRP A 430 -19.85 -8.43 -16.70
CA TRP A 430 -20.43 -9.32 -17.71
C TRP A 430 -21.61 -10.13 -17.16
N ASP A 431 -21.78 -10.18 -15.84
CA ASP A 431 -22.80 -10.97 -15.17
C ASP A 431 -23.97 -10.07 -14.75
N GLY A 432 -25.18 -10.35 -15.25
CA GLY A 432 -26.38 -9.55 -14.97
C GLY A 432 -26.84 -9.56 -13.50
N ARG A 433 -26.27 -10.40 -12.64
CA ARG A 433 -26.54 -10.45 -11.19
C ARG A 433 -25.79 -9.38 -10.40
N VAL A 434 -24.67 -8.89 -10.95
CA VAL A 434 -23.75 -7.98 -10.26
C VAL A 434 -23.47 -6.77 -11.15
N GLY A 435 -23.45 -5.57 -10.58
CA GLY A 435 -22.92 -4.38 -11.25
C GLY A 435 -21.53 -4.03 -10.73
N LEU A 436 -20.62 -3.64 -11.63
CA LEU A 436 -19.25 -3.23 -11.30
C LEU A 436 -18.98 -1.83 -11.83
N PHE A 437 -18.69 -0.89 -10.92
CA PHE A 437 -18.52 0.52 -11.25
C PHE A 437 -17.21 1.05 -10.70
N LEU A 438 -16.37 1.61 -11.56
CA LEU A 438 -15.17 2.33 -11.13
C LEU A 438 -15.52 3.67 -10.50
N GLU A 439 -14.59 4.18 -9.71
CA GLU A 439 -14.64 5.54 -9.19
C GLU A 439 -14.43 6.55 -10.33
N ASP A 440 -15.20 7.63 -10.36
CA ASP A 440 -15.30 8.53 -11.52
C ASP A 440 -14.01 9.34 -11.79
N HIS A 441 -13.21 9.66 -10.76
CA HIS A 441 -11.92 10.32 -10.92
C HIS A 441 -10.83 9.41 -11.48
N TYR A 442 -11.10 8.11 -11.65
CA TYR A 442 -10.24 7.20 -12.39
C TYR A 442 -9.95 7.72 -13.80
N TYR A 443 -10.99 8.18 -14.52
CA TYR A 443 -10.85 8.63 -15.90
C TYR A 443 -10.12 9.97 -16.01
N SER A 444 -10.28 10.85 -15.02
CA SER A 444 -9.59 12.14 -14.96
C SER A 444 -8.17 12.05 -14.38
N ARG A 445 -7.80 10.92 -13.75
CA ARG A 445 -6.53 10.70 -13.03
C ARG A 445 -6.25 11.76 -11.96
N THR A 446 -7.30 12.32 -11.37
CA THR A 446 -7.21 13.38 -10.35
C THR A 446 -7.11 12.83 -8.93
N ASP A 447 -7.33 11.52 -8.73
CA ASP A 447 -7.16 10.81 -7.47
C ASP A 447 -6.69 9.36 -7.76
N ALA A 448 -6.20 8.67 -6.73
CA ALA A 448 -5.74 7.28 -6.79
C ALA A 448 -6.87 6.28 -7.06
N ALA A 449 -8.13 6.63 -6.76
CA ALA A 449 -9.30 5.78 -6.96
C ALA A 449 -9.12 4.37 -6.33
N VAL A 450 -8.96 4.27 -5.01
CA VAL A 450 -8.48 3.04 -4.35
C VAL A 450 -9.47 1.86 -4.30
N VAL A 451 -10.74 2.09 -4.63
CA VAL A 451 -11.79 1.06 -4.61
C VAL A 451 -12.69 1.17 -5.84
N PHE A 452 -13.37 0.07 -6.18
CA PHE A 452 -14.51 0.03 -7.08
C PHE A 452 -15.77 -0.46 -6.36
N ARG A 453 -16.95 -0.06 -6.84
CA ARG A 453 -18.24 -0.46 -6.28
C ARG A 453 -18.75 -1.73 -6.96
N ARG A 454 -19.04 -2.75 -6.15
CA ARG A 454 -19.78 -3.96 -6.51
C ARG A 454 -21.21 -3.85 -5.97
N LEU A 455 -22.19 -3.81 -6.87
CA LEU A 455 -23.62 -3.86 -6.55
C LEU A 455 -24.13 -5.28 -6.74
N ASP A 456 -24.65 -5.89 -5.68
CA ASP A 456 -25.47 -7.10 -5.80
C ASP A 456 -26.89 -6.71 -6.19
N ARG A 457 -27.33 -7.05 -7.40
CA ARG A 457 -28.62 -6.59 -7.93
C ARG A 457 -29.81 -7.35 -7.32
N TRP A 458 -29.58 -8.47 -6.64
CA TRP A 458 -30.64 -9.23 -5.99
C TRP A 458 -30.94 -8.72 -4.58
N THR A 459 -29.90 -8.35 -3.84
CA THR A 459 -30.06 -7.81 -2.48
C THR A 459 -30.04 -6.30 -2.41
N ASP A 460 -29.74 -5.62 -3.52
CA ASP A 460 -29.42 -4.18 -3.61
C ASP A 460 -28.28 -3.76 -2.68
N SER A 461 -27.39 -4.71 -2.33
CA SER A 461 -26.27 -4.47 -1.43
C SER A 461 -25.06 -3.93 -2.17
N ASN A 462 -24.43 -2.89 -1.63
CA ASN A 462 -23.19 -2.33 -2.14
C ASN A 462 -22.00 -2.84 -1.32
N ARG A 463 -20.91 -3.18 -2.00
CA ARG A 463 -19.59 -3.39 -1.41
C ARG A 463 -18.55 -2.60 -2.20
N PHE A 464 -17.55 -2.10 -1.51
CA PHE A 464 -16.46 -1.32 -2.10
C PHE A 464 -15.19 -2.14 -1.96
N LEU A 465 -14.70 -2.71 -3.06
CA LEU A 465 -13.55 -3.61 -3.08
C LEU A 465 -12.30 -2.83 -3.43
N TYR A 466 -11.20 -3.08 -2.72
CA TYR A 466 -9.92 -2.44 -3.02
C TYR A 466 -9.29 -3.01 -4.28
N HIS A 467 -8.66 -2.12 -5.05
CA HIS A 467 -7.80 -2.49 -6.17
C HIS A 467 -6.47 -3.07 -5.67
N GLY A 468 -5.84 -3.95 -6.46
CA GLY A 468 -4.50 -4.44 -6.15
C GLY A 468 -3.50 -3.28 -6.07
N ASN A 469 -2.58 -3.32 -5.10
CA ASN A 469 -1.62 -2.24 -4.87
C ASN A 469 -0.35 -2.78 -4.19
N ASP A 470 0.81 -2.24 -4.57
CA ASP A 470 2.14 -2.55 -4.02
C ASP A 470 2.67 -1.50 -3.04
N GLY A 471 1.87 -0.48 -2.73
CA GLY A 471 2.23 0.68 -1.90
C GLY A 471 2.72 1.89 -2.69
N THR A 472 2.64 1.85 -4.02
CA THR A 472 2.76 3.05 -4.87
C THR A 472 1.47 3.87 -4.83
N SER A 473 1.56 5.15 -5.21
CA SER A 473 0.42 6.08 -5.10
C SER A 473 -0.75 5.72 -6.03
N MET A 474 -0.52 4.93 -7.09
CA MET A 474 -1.55 4.55 -8.07
C MET A 474 -1.80 3.04 -8.00
N PRO A 475 -3.00 2.59 -7.60
CA PRO A 475 -3.35 1.17 -7.60
C PRO A 475 -3.52 0.61 -9.02
N TRP A 476 -3.48 -0.72 -9.12
CA TRP A 476 -3.83 -1.49 -10.32
C TRP A 476 -5.36 -1.55 -10.47
N ASN A 477 -5.92 -0.46 -10.98
CA ASN A 477 -7.36 -0.16 -11.04
C ASN A 477 -8.24 -1.15 -11.84
N ASP A 478 -7.65 -2.07 -12.59
CA ASP A 478 -8.37 -3.15 -13.29
C ASP A 478 -8.33 -4.48 -12.53
N THR A 479 -7.93 -4.46 -11.26
CA THR A 479 -7.78 -5.64 -10.40
C THR A 479 -8.51 -5.49 -9.07
N ALA A 480 -8.76 -6.60 -8.37
CA ALA A 480 -9.39 -6.67 -7.07
C ALA A 480 -8.47 -7.42 -6.09
N GLN A 481 -8.14 -6.79 -4.97
CA GLN A 481 -7.17 -7.30 -3.98
C GLN A 481 -7.75 -8.43 -3.13
N LEU A 482 -7.06 -9.57 -3.09
CA LEU A 482 -7.42 -10.69 -2.23
C LEU A 482 -7.04 -10.44 -0.76
N ASP A 483 -7.87 -10.96 0.16
CA ASP A 483 -7.66 -10.90 1.60
C ASP A 483 -6.92 -12.15 2.12
N PHE A 484 -5.60 -12.03 2.27
CA PHE A 484 -4.72 -13.08 2.79
C PHE A 484 -4.79 -13.22 4.31
N LEU A 485 -5.59 -12.46 5.05
CA LEU A 485 -5.90 -12.81 6.45
C LEU A 485 -6.81 -14.04 6.52
N LYS A 486 -7.58 -14.32 5.47
CA LYS A 486 -8.47 -15.47 5.38
C LYS A 486 -7.74 -16.73 4.96
N ALA A 487 -7.86 -17.80 5.76
CA ALA A 487 -7.20 -19.07 5.51
C ALA A 487 -7.71 -19.75 4.23
N GLU A 488 -9.00 -19.65 3.98
CA GLU A 488 -9.67 -20.17 2.78
C GLU A 488 -9.18 -19.50 1.49
N VAL A 489 -8.87 -18.20 1.54
CA VAL A 489 -8.30 -17.47 0.39
C VAL A 489 -6.89 -17.94 0.13
N ARG A 490 -6.06 -18.07 1.18
CA ARG A 490 -4.69 -18.60 1.05
C ARG A 490 -4.68 -20.00 0.43
N GLU A 491 -5.56 -20.89 0.88
CA GLU A 491 -5.69 -22.23 0.32
C GLU A 491 -6.17 -22.21 -1.14
N ALA A 492 -7.15 -21.38 -1.49
CA ALA A 492 -7.65 -21.27 -2.87
C ALA A 492 -6.53 -20.79 -3.84
N VAL A 493 -5.75 -19.79 -3.43
CA VAL A 493 -4.60 -19.31 -4.21
C VAL A 493 -3.54 -20.40 -4.30
N LEU A 494 -3.22 -21.11 -3.21
CA LEU A 494 -2.25 -22.20 -3.21
C LEU A 494 -2.67 -23.33 -4.16
N GLN A 495 -3.93 -23.74 -4.15
CA GLN A 495 -4.45 -24.74 -5.09
C GLN A 495 -4.35 -24.27 -6.55
N THR A 496 -4.55 -22.98 -6.79
CA THR A 496 -4.35 -22.37 -8.10
C THR A 496 -2.88 -22.41 -8.52
N ILE A 497 -1.94 -22.13 -7.61
CA ILE A 497 -0.50 -22.27 -7.85
C ILE A 497 -0.15 -23.73 -8.19
N LEU A 498 -0.67 -24.70 -7.44
CA LEU A 498 -0.46 -26.12 -7.72
C LEU A 498 -1.04 -26.54 -9.07
N HIS A 499 -2.21 -26.00 -9.44
CA HIS A 499 -2.79 -26.20 -10.77
C HIS A 499 -1.86 -25.70 -11.88
N VAL A 500 -1.31 -24.49 -11.74
CA VAL A 500 -0.32 -23.92 -12.67
C VAL A 500 0.96 -24.76 -12.69
N ALA A 501 1.46 -25.20 -11.53
CA ALA A 501 2.67 -26.03 -11.42
C ALA A 501 2.55 -27.40 -12.09
N ARG A 502 1.35 -27.98 -12.13
CA ARG A 502 1.08 -29.22 -12.89
C ARG A 502 1.15 -29.00 -14.40
N LYS A 503 0.94 -27.76 -14.86
CA LYS A 503 1.05 -27.36 -16.27
C LYS A 503 2.49 -26.97 -16.61
N PHE A 504 3.12 -26.08 -15.84
CA PHE A 504 4.41 -25.47 -16.17
C PHE A 504 5.53 -25.93 -15.24
N SER A 505 6.68 -26.27 -15.81
CA SER A 505 7.87 -26.63 -15.02
C SER A 505 8.53 -25.42 -14.37
N ILE A 506 8.21 -24.21 -14.81
CA ILE A 506 8.77 -22.96 -14.31
C ILE A 506 7.61 -21.98 -14.07
N ILE A 507 7.52 -21.41 -12.88
CA ILE A 507 6.54 -20.39 -12.54
C ILE A 507 7.27 -19.13 -12.13
N ARG A 508 6.94 -18.00 -12.76
CA ARG A 508 7.37 -16.67 -12.31
C ARG A 508 6.21 -16.02 -11.57
N PHE A 509 6.43 -15.72 -10.29
CA PHE A 509 5.46 -15.02 -9.46
C PHE A 509 5.65 -13.51 -9.59
N ASP A 510 4.57 -12.83 -9.99
CA ASP A 510 4.50 -11.38 -10.10
C ASP A 510 4.38 -10.72 -8.72
N ALA A 511 5.10 -9.60 -8.53
CA ALA A 511 5.09 -8.78 -7.33
C ALA A 511 5.10 -9.58 -6.01
N ALA A 512 5.92 -10.64 -5.95
CA ALA A 512 5.87 -11.65 -4.89
C ALA A 512 6.14 -11.05 -3.50
N MET A 513 6.92 -9.96 -3.45
CA MET A 513 7.23 -9.23 -2.21
C MET A 513 5.98 -8.73 -1.49
N THR A 514 4.90 -8.40 -2.21
CA THR A 514 3.65 -7.85 -1.64
C THR A 514 2.93 -8.82 -0.71
N LEU A 515 3.11 -10.13 -0.93
CA LEU A 515 2.45 -11.20 -0.17
C LEU A 515 3.30 -11.78 0.97
N THR A 516 4.52 -11.27 1.17
CA THR A 516 5.27 -11.63 2.38
C THR A 516 4.53 -11.10 3.61
N LYS A 517 4.52 -11.87 4.69
CA LYS A 517 3.80 -11.53 5.93
C LYS A 517 4.11 -10.11 6.40
N LYS A 518 5.38 -9.70 6.34
CA LYS A 518 5.85 -8.34 6.68
C LYS A 518 5.24 -7.26 5.79
N HIS A 519 5.24 -7.43 4.46
CA HIS A 519 4.74 -6.40 3.57
C HIS A 519 3.24 -6.40 3.43
N TYR A 520 2.60 -7.57 3.49
CA TYR A 520 1.16 -7.66 3.51
C TYR A 520 0.58 -6.89 4.71
N GLN A 521 1.18 -7.05 5.91
CA GLN A 521 0.86 -6.23 7.08
C GLN A 521 1.09 -4.75 6.80
N ARG A 522 2.30 -4.36 6.38
CA ARG A 522 2.65 -2.95 6.12
C ARG A 522 1.71 -2.26 5.13
N LEU A 523 1.25 -2.97 4.10
CA LEU A 523 0.43 -2.42 3.03
C LEU A 523 -1.05 -2.34 3.43
N TRP A 524 -1.62 -3.45 3.90
CA TRP A 524 -3.06 -3.60 4.04
C TRP A 524 -3.57 -3.45 5.48
N PHE A 525 -2.72 -3.72 6.47
CA PHE A 525 -3.03 -3.73 7.90
C PHE A 525 -1.87 -3.14 8.72
N PRO A 526 -1.42 -1.91 8.43
CA PRO A 526 -0.21 -1.34 9.01
C PRO A 526 -0.29 -1.30 10.54
N GLU A 527 0.85 -1.48 11.21
CA GLU A 527 0.87 -1.41 12.66
C GLU A 527 0.59 0.03 13.13
N PRO A 528 -0.30 0.25 14.12
CA PRO A 528 -0.59 1.59 14.62
C PRO A 528 0.67 2.38 14.99
N GLY A 529 0.85 3.55 14.39
CA GLY A 529 1.98 4.47 14.58
C GLY A 529 3.03 4.42 13.48
N THR A 530 2.92 3.49 12.53
CA THR A 530 3.88 3.29 11.43
C THR A 530 3.47 3.95 10.11
N GLY A 531 2.27 4.53 10.04
CA GLY A 531 1.68 5.15 8.85
C GLY A 531 0.94 4.17 7.92
N GLY A 532 0.22 4.71 6.93
CA GLY A 532 -0.46 3.95 5.88
C GLY A 532 0.28 4.01 4.54
N ALA A 533 0.51 2.85 3.91
CA ALA A 533 1.02 2.81 2.54
C ALA A 533 -0.10 2.96 1.51
N ILE A 534 -1.26 2.38 1.79
CA ILE A 534 -2.45 2.43 0.93
C ILE A 534 -3.46 3.38 1.58
N PRO A 535 -3.96 4.39 0.84
CA PRO A 535 -4.93 5.33 1.39
C PRO A 535 -6.14 4.63 2.01
N SER A 536 -6.63 5.15 3.13
CA SER A 536 -7.67 4.60 4.00
C SER A 536 -7.32 3.31 4.75
N ARG A 537 -6.16 2.68 4.56
CA ARG A 537 -5.84 1.43 5.26
C ARG A 537 -5.28 1.61 6.66
N ALA A 538 -4.74 2.77 7.00
CA ALA A 538 -4.24 3.07 8.35
C ALA A 538 -5.30 2.85 9.45
N GLU A 539 -6.58 3.07 9.14
CA GLU A 539 -7.69 2.91 10.10
C GLU A 539 -7.97 1.45 10.47
N TYR A 540 -7.59 0.51 9.60
CA TYR A 540 -7.74 -0.93 9.78
C TYR A 540 -6.44 -1.60 10.28
N GLY A 541 -5.50 -0.80 10.81
CA GLY A 541 -4.22 -1.29 11.31
C GLY A 541 -4.33 -2.30 12.45
N LEU A 542 -3.54 -3.38 12.36
CA LEU A 542 -3.48 -4.46 13.34
C LEU A 542 -2.14 -4.43 14.09
N THR A 543 -2.16 -4.73 15.40
CA THR A 543 -0.91 -4.96 16.13
C THR A 543 -0.20 -6.19 15.60
N LYS A 544 1.10 -6.31 15.87
CA LYS A 544 1.87 -7.48 15.45
C LYS A 544 1.24 -8.81 15.90
N ASP A 545 0.83 -8.90 17.17
CA ASP A 545 0.20 -10.10 17.71
C ASP A 545 -1.15 -10.43 17.06
N GLN A 546 -1.98 -9.41 16.79
CA GLN A 546 -3.27 -9.59 16.13
C GLN A 546 -3.09 -10.08 14.70
N PHE A 547 -2.16 -9.48 13.96
CA PHE A 547 -1.84 -9.87 12.60
C PHE A 547 -1.24 -11.27 12.55
N ASP A 548 -0.32 -11.59 13.46
CA ASP A 548 0.31 -12.91 13.56
C ASP A 548 -0.69 -14.00 13.96
N ALA A 549 -1.73 -13.67 14.74
CA ALA A 549 -2.82 -14.60 15.01
C ALA A 549 -3.69 -14.89 13.76
N ALA A 550 -3.94 -13.88 12.92
CA ALA A 550 -4.74 -14.03 11.69
C ALA A 550 -3.95 -14.69 10.54
N MET A 551 -2.66 -14.40 10.43
CA MET A 551 -1.74 -14.97 9.44
C MET A 551 -0.54 -15.62 10.16
N PRO A 552 -0.71 -16.81 10.75
CA PRO A 552 0.32 -17.42 11.60
C PRO A 552 1.57 -17.81 10.82
N GLN A 553 1.39 -18.37 9.63
CA GLN A 553 2.46 -18.84 8.77
C GLN A 553 2.75 -17.86 7.64
N GLU A 554 3.95 -17.97 7.09
CA GLU A 554 4.36 -17.22 5.91
C GLU A 554 3.85 -17.93 4.65
N PHE A 555 3.01 -17.25 3.88
CA PHE A 555 2.30 -17.84 2.75
C PHE A 555 3.27 -18.49 1.74
N TRP A 556 4.35 -17.78 1.40
CA TRP A 556 5.34 -18.30 0.46
C TRP A 556 6.06 -19.53 0.97
N ARG A 557 6.27 -19.66 2.29
CA ARG A 557 6.86 -20.87 2.87
C ARG A 557 5.94 -22.07 2.66
N GLU A 558 4.64 -21.89 2.91
CA GLU A 558 3.63 -22.92 2.68
C GLU A 558 3.57 -23.33 1.19
N VAL A 559 3.62 -22.35 0.28
CA VAL A 559 3.67 -22.60 -1.18
C VAL A 559 4.87 -23.45 -1.54
N VAL A 560 6.08 -23.08 -1.09
CA VAL A 560 7.30 -23.81 -1.43
C VAL A 560 7.26 -25.23 -0.86
N ASP A 561 6.80 -25.41 0.38
CA ASP A 561 6.69 -26.74 1.01
C ASP A 561 5.70 -27.65 0.28
N ARG A 562 4.52 -27.12 -0.08
CA ARG A 562 3.49 -27.87 -0.82
C ARG A 562 3.94 -28.18 -2.25
N VAL A 563 4.60 -27.26 -2.94
CA VAL A 563 5.18 -27.51 -4.27
C VAL A 563 6.24 -28.60 -4.20
N ALA A 564 7.15 -28.55 -3.21
CA ALA A 564 8.17 -29.58 -3.03
C ALA A 564 7.57 -30.96 -2.75
N GLN A 565 6.42 -31.03 -2.05
CA GLN A 565 5.75 -32.28 -1.74
C GLN A 565 4.91 -32.82 -2.91
N GLU A 566 4.15 -31.97 -3.58
CA GLU A 566 3.13 -32.40 -4.56
C GLU A 566 3.61 -32.35 -6.01
N VAL A 567 4.47 -31.41 -6.35
CA VAL A 567 4.95 -31.13 -7.72
C VAL A 567 6.45 -30.77 -7.69
N PRO A 568 7.33 -31.67 -7.21
CA PRO A 568 8.75 -31.38 -6.97
C PRO A 568 9.56 -31.05 -8.22
N ASP A 569 9.02 -31.19 -9.43
CA ASP A 569 9.69 -30.83 -10.70
C ASP A 569 9.37 -29.42 -11.20
N THR A 570 9.00 -28.52 -10.28
CA THR A 570 8.65 -27.13 -10.58
C THR A 570 9.69 -26.18 -10.00
N LEU A 571 10.27 -25.34 -10.86
CA LEU A 571 11.11 -24.21 -10.47
C LEU A 571 10.23 -23.00 -10.15
N LEU A 572 10.43 -22.44 -8.96
CA LEU A 572 9.72 -21.24 -8.49
C LEU A 572 10.65 -20.03 -8.56
N LEU A 573 10.26 -19.05 -9.35
CA LEU A 573 10.95 -17.79 -9.55
C LEU A 573 10.12 -16.67 -8.93
N ALA A 574 10.70 -15.90 -8.02
CA ALA A 574 10.06 -14.72 -7.44
C ALA A 574 10.56 -13.44 -8.10
N GLU A 575 9.64 -12.63 -8.60
CA GLU A 575 9.90 -11.20 -8.72
C GLU A 575 9.75 -10.56 -7.34
N ALA A 576 10.89 -10.31 -6.69
CA ALA A 576 10.93 -9.62 -5.42
C ALA A 576 11.94 -8.48 -5.50
N PHE A 577 11.56 -7.33 -4.94
CA PHE A 577 12.42 -6.16 -4.76
C PHE A 577 12.50 -5.81 -3.26
N TRP A 578 13.00 -4.62 -2.94
CA TRP A 578 13.08 -4.07 -1.58
C TRP A 578 14.08 -4.77 -0.64
N LEU A 579 15.22 -5.23 -1.19
CA LEU A 579 16.31 -5.86 -0.43
C LEU A 579 15.88 -7.18 0.24
N MET A 580 14.83 -7.83 -0.29
CA MET A 580 14.30 -9.10 0.20
C MET A 580 14.85 -10.32 -0.53
N GLU A 581 15.73 -10.12 -1.50
CA GLU A 581 16.17 -11.19 -2.40
C GLU A 581 16.77 -12.34 -1.60
N GLY A 582 17.64 -12.03 -0.63
CA GLY A 582 18.18 -13.00 0.33
C GLY A 582 17.10 -13.72 1.14
N TYR A 583 16.10 -12.99 1.65
CA TYR A 583 14.98 -13.56 2.40
C TYR A 583 14.15 -14.56 1.57
N PHE A 584 13.84 -14.23 0.32
CA PHE A 584 13.07 -15.10 -0.57
C PHE A 584 13.77 -16.43 -0.85
N VAL A 585 15.07 -16.39 -1.09
CA VAL A 585 15.79 -17.62 -1.45
C VAL A 585 16.28 -18.40 -0.24
N ARG A 586 16.81 -17.71 0.78
CA ARG A 586 17.40 -18.32 1.97
C ARG A 586 16.33 -18.76 2.97
N THR A 587 15.34 -17.92 3.25
CA THR A 587 14.38 -18.16 4.34
C THR A 587 13.06 -18.75 3.85
N LEU A 588 12.53 -18.23 2.73
CA LEU A 588 11.29 -18.72 2.13
C LEU A 588 11.51 -19.92 1.21
N GLY A 589 12.73 -20.13 0.72
CA GLY A 589 13.08 -21.29 -0.10
C GLY A 589 12.68 -21.17 -1.57
N MET A 590 12.46 -19.97 -2.11
CA MET A 590 12.30 -19.82 -3.55
C MET A 590 13.54 -20.31 -4.30
N HIS A 591 13.34 -20.93 -5.46
CA HIS A 591 14.46 -21.45 -6.25
C HIS A 591 15.25 -20.30 -6.85
N ARG A 592 14.56 -19.29 -7.39
CA ARG A 592 15.17 -18.13 -8.03
C ARG A 592 14.50 -16.82 -7.60
N VAL A 593 15.27 -15.74 -7.59
CA VAL A 593 14.77 -14.38 -7.32
C VAL A 593 15.43 -13.37 -8.26
N TYR A 594 14.69 -12.35 -8.68
CA TYR A 594 15.23 -11.27 -9.53
C TYR A 594 16.41 -10.55 -8.86
N ASN A 595 17.42 -10.21 -9.66
CA ASN A 595 18.55 -9.39 -9.25
C ASN A 595 18.48 -8.03 -9.95
N SER A 596 17.66 -7.13 -9.43
CA SER A 596 17.53 -5.77 -9.98
C SER A 596 18.80 -4.95 -9.86
N ALA A 597 19.68 -5.28 -8.91
CA ALA A 597 20.98 -4.62 -8.77
C ALA A 597 21.87 -4.87 -9.99
N PHE A 598 21.86 -6.09 -10.56
CA PHE A 598 22.58 -6.40 -11.79
C PHE A 598 22.21 -5.45 -12.93
N MET A 599 20.91 -5.33 -13.21
CA MET A 599 20.45 -4.49 -14.31
C MET A 599 20.72 -2.99 -14.03
N ASN A 600 20.24 -2.47 -12.89
CA ASN A 600 20.28 -1.03 -12.61
C ASN A 600 21.71 -0.50 -12.44
N MET A 601 22.56 -1.20 -11.68
CA MET A 601 23.92 -0.72 -11.43
C MET A 601 24.77 -0.79 -12.70
N LEU A 602 24.68 -1.86 -13.49
CA LEU A 602 25.45 -1.97 -14.74
C LEU A 602 24.93 -1.04 -15.84
N LYS A 603 23.63 -0.75 -15.86
CA LYS A 603 23.05 0.28 -16.74
C LYS A 603 23.63 1.65 -16.39
N ASN A 604 23.64 2.01 -15.11
CA ASN A 604 24.11 3.31 -14.62
C ASN A 604 25.65 3.39 -14.51
N GLU A 605 26.39 2.34 -14.89
CA GLU A 605 27.86 2.25 -14.79
C GLU A 605 28.36 2.38 -13.33
N GLU A 606 27.52 1.98 -12.37
CA GLU A 606 27.85 1.89 -10.95
C GLU A 606 28.59 0.58 -10.64
N ASN A 607 29.67 0.30 -11.38
CA ASN A 607 30.42 -0.96 -11.32
C ASN A 607 30.94 -1.26 -9.91
N ALA A 608 31.38 -0.22 -9.18
CA ALA A 608 31.84 -0.32 -7.80
C ALA A 608 30.74 -0.81 -6.84
N ASN A 609 29.50 -0.33 -7.04
CA ASN A 609 28.35 -0.76 -6.26
C ASN A 609 28.00 -2.21 -6.55
N TYR A 610 28.03 -2.61 -7.82
CA TYR A 610 27.72 -4.00 -8.20
C TYR A 610 28.79 -4.99 -7.70
N ARG A 611 30.07 -4.61 -7.73
CA ARG A 611 31.13 -5.39 -7.10
C ARG A 611 30.90 -5.56 -5.60
N SER A 612 30.50 -4.49 -4.92
CA SER A 612 30.16 -4.53 -3.49
C SER A 612 28.99 -5.47 -3.22
N VAL A 613 27.95 -5.46 -4.07
CA VAL A 613 26.84 -6.43 -4.03
C VAL A 613 27.35 -7.87 -4.11
N MET A 614 28.24 -8.18 -5.06
CA MET A 614 28.78 -9.53 -5.20
C MET A 614 29.62 -9.93 -3.99
N LYS A 615 30.52 -9.06 -3.50
CA LYS A 615 31.35 -9.33 -2.33
C LYS A 615 30.51 -9.57 -1.08
N ASN A 616 29.54 -8.68 -0.79
CA ASN A 616 28.64 -8.83 0.35
C ASN A 616 27.83 -10.13 0.29
N THR A 617 27.40 -10.54 -0.91
CA THR A 617 26.65 -11.79 -1.10
C THR A 617 27.54 -13.01 -0.84
N LEU A 618 28.75 -13.01 -1.39
CA LEU A 618 29.72 -14.10 -1.19
C LEU A 618 30.17 -14.22 0.27
N GLU A 619 30.37 -13.10 0.96
CA GLU A 619 30.74 -13.07 2.37
C GLU A 619 29.60 -13.57 3.27
N PHE A 620 28.35 -13.19 2.95
CA PHE A 620 27.19 -13.60 3.73
C PHE A 620 26.81 -15.07 3.49
N ASN A 621 26.49 -15.44 2.24
CA ASN A 621 26.21 -16.82 1.85
C ASN A 621 26.31 -16.98 0.30
N PRO A 622 27.37 -17.65 -0.22
CA PRO A 622 27.55 -17.86 -1.65
C PRO A 622 26.37 -18.54 -2.36
N GLU A 623 25.59 -19.38 -1.66
CA GLU A 623 24.44 -20.09 -2.24
C GLU A 623 23.33 -19.14 -2.73
N ILE A 624 23.31 -17.89 -2.26
CA ILE A 624 22.39 -16.85 -2.75
C ILE A 624 22.74 -16.47 -4.19
N LEU A 625 24.03 -16.40 -4.54
CA LEU A 625 24.48 -15.94 -5.85
C LEU A 625 23.94 -16.82 -6.99
N LYS A 626 23.91 -18.15 -6.81
CA LYS A 626 23.35 -19.07 -7.82
C LYS A 626 21.82 -19.04 -7.92
N ARG A 627 21.14 -18.28 -7.08
CA ARG A 627 19.67 -18.15 -7.08
C ARG A 627 19.21 -16.83 -7.69
N PHE A 628 20.13 -15.92 -7.99
CA PHE A 628 19.79 -14.70 -8.70
C PHE A 628 19.40 -14.97 -10.16
N VAL A 629 18.37 -14.26 -10.61
CA VAL A 629 18.03 -14.12 -12.03
C VAL A 629 18.68 -12.84 -12.52
N ASN A 630 19.70 -12.99 -13.36
CA ASN A 630 20.40 -11.86 -13.97
C ASN A 630 19.76 -11.58 -15.33
N PHE A 631 19.38 -10.33 -15.56
CA PHE A 631 18.73 -9.88 -16.79
C PHE A 631 19.17 -8.47 -17.16
N MET A 632 19.16 -8.17 -18.46
CA MET A 632 19.40 -6.81 -18.98
C MET A 632 18.11 -6.03 -19.19
N ASN A 633 17.00 -6.74 -19.38
CA ASN A 633 15.65 -6.18 -19.36
C ASN A 633 14.65 -7.26 -18.98
N ASN A 634 13.47 -6.82 -18.57
CA ASN A 634 12.28 -7.64 -18.37
C ASN A 634 11.09 -6.92 -19.06
N PRO A 635 9.85 -7.42 -18.96
CA PRO A 635 8.69 -6.77 -19.57
C PRO A 635 8.37 -5.37 -19.07
N ASP A 636 8.71 -5.04 -17.82
CA ASP A 636 8.38 -3.76 -17.17
C ASP A 636 9.46 -2.69 -17.38
N GLU A 637 10.68 -3.11 -17.71
CA GLU A 637 11.85 -2.26 -17.93
C GLU A 637 12.04 -1.87 -19.40
N GLU A 638 12.85 -0.85 -19.65
CA GLU A 638 13.23 -0.47 -21.02
C GLU A 638 13.98 -1.59 -21.75
N THR A 639 13.95 -1.59 -23.09
CA THR A 639 14.62 -2.64 -23.87
C THR A 639 16.13 -2.67 -23.61
N ALA A 640 16.75 -3.86 -23.71
CA ALA A 640 18.19 -4.00 -23.46
C ALA A 640 19.05 -3.09 -24.37
N VAL A 641 18.60 -2.88 -25.62
CA VAL A 641 19.26 -1.95 -26.55
C VAL A 641 19.12 -0.49 -26.10
N ALA A 642 17.94 -0.07 -25.62
CA ALA A 642 17.76 1.28 -25.11
C ALA A 642 18.62 1.55 -23.86
N GLN A 643 18.81 0.54 -23.02
CA GLN A 643 19.55 0.66 -21.76
C GLN A 643 21.07 0.51 -21.90
N PHE A 644 21.55 -0.41 -22.76
CA PHE A 644 22.96 -0.78 -22.86
C PHE A 644 23.59 -0.52 -24.24
N GLY A 645 22.80 -0.05 -25.20
CA GLY A 645 23.21 0.10 -26.60
C GLY A 645 23.39 -1.24 -27.30
N LYS A 646 24.19 -1.24 -28.38
CA LYS A 646 24.51 -2.43 -29.20
C LYS A 646 26.02 -2.76 -29.23
N GLY A 647 26.81 -1.96 -28.51
CA GLY A 647 28.28 -1.96 -28.57
C GLY A 647 28.96 -2.86 -27.54
N GLY A 648 30.16 -2.46 -27.10
CA GLY A 648 30.95 -3.20 -26.11
C GLY A 648 30.23 -3.41 -24.78
N LYS A 649 29.57 -2.36 -24.25
CA LYS A 649 28.81 -2.40 -22.99
C LYS A 649 27.77 -3.53 -22.99
N TYR A 650 26.92 -3.58 -24.01
CA TYR A 650 25.90 -4.62 -24.14
C TYR A 650 26.49 -6.04 -24.06
N PHE A 651 27.52 -6.33 -24.86
CA PHE A 651 28.09 -7.68 -24.91
C PHE A 651 28.95 -8.00 -23.68
N GLY A 652 29.57 -7.01 -23.04
CA GLY A 652 30.25 -7.18 -21.76
C GLY A 652 29.28 -7.62 -20.66
N VAL A 653 28.17 -6.89 -20.51
CA VAL A 653 27.11 -7.22 -19.53
C VAL A 653 26.43 -8.55 -19.88
N CYS A 654 26.13 -8.80 -21.15
CA CYS A 654 25.53 -10.07 -21.59
C CYS A 654 26.47 -11.27 -21.35
N THR A 655 27.79 -11.08 -21.51
CA THR A 655 28.79 -12.09 -21.17
C THR A 655 28.78 -12.37 -19.67
N MET A 656 28.78 -11.34 -18.82
CA MET A 656 28.65 -11.51 -17.37
C MET A 656 27.34 -12.24 -17.02
N MET A 657 26.22 -11.85 -17.62
CA MET A 657 24.93 -12.51 -17.40
C MET A 657 24.99 -14.01 -17.73
N ALA A 658 25.67 -14.38 -18.82
CA ALA A 658 25.83 -15.76 -19.26
C ALA A 658 26.82 -16.60 -18.43
N THR A 659 27.80 -15.97 -17.78
CA THR A 659 28.92 -16.65 -17.09
C THR A 659 28.91 -16.50 -15.57
N LEU A 660 28.01 -15.70 -14.99
CA LEU A 660 27.79 -15.66 -13.55
C LEU A 660 26.94 -16.87 -13.08
N PRO A 661 27.15 -17.35 -11.83
CA PRO A 661 26.19 -18.22 -11.16
C PRO A 661 24.81 -17.56 -11.12
N GLY A 662 23.75 -18.36 -11.26
CA GLY A 662 22.38 -17.84 -11.31
C GLY A 662 21.57 -18.33 -12.50
N LEU A 663 20.53 -17.59 -12.86
CA LEU A 663 19.72 -17.84 -14.04
C LEU A 663 19.89 -16.65 -15.00
N PRO A 664 20.48 -16.84 -16.20
CA PRO A 664 20.43 -15.83 -17.24
C PRO A 664 19.04 -15.78 -17.87
N MET A 665 18.43 -14.60 -17.86
CA MET A 665 17.13 -14.34 -18.48
C MET A 665 17.27 -13.27 -19.57
N PHE A 666 16.84 -13.62 -20.77
CA PHE A 666 16.79 -12.73 -21.93
C PHE A 666 15.38 -12.18 -22.13
N GLY A 667 15.27 -10.87 -22.37
CA GLY A 667 13.99 -10.22 -22.64
C GLY A 667 13.48 -10.45 -24.06
N HIS A 668 12.20 -10.10 -24.28
CA HIS A 668 11.61 -10.11 -25.62
C HIS A 668 12.36 -9.12 -26.53
N GLY A 669 12.70 -9.55 -27.74
CA GLY A 669 13.36 -8.70 -28.74
C GLY A 669 14.85 -8.41 -28.50
N GLN A 670 15.41 -8.83 -27.36
CA GLN A 670 16.79 -8.52 -26.97
C GLN A 670 17.83 -8.99 -28.01
N ILE A 671 17.70 -10.22 -28.52
CA ILE A 671 18.62 -10.78 -29.53
C ILE A 671 18.46 -10.08 -30.88
N GLN A 672 17.22 -9.77 -31.25
CA GLN A 672 16.89 -9.13 -32.53
C GLN A 672 17.23 -7.64 -32.55
N GLY A 673 17.48 -7.04 -31.38
CA GLY A 673 17.80 -5.63 -31.24
C GLY A 673 16.59 -4.69 -31.32
N PHE A 674 15.40 -5.21 -31.00
CA PHE A 674 14.16 -4.43 -30.99
C PHE A 674 14.17 -3.39 -29.87
N THR A 675 13.61 -2.22 -30.17
CA THR A 675 13.60 -1.03 -29.32
C THR A 675 12.21 -0.71 -28.80
N GLU A 676 11.14 -1.22 -29.43
CA GLU A 676 9.77 -1.06 -28.93
C GLU A 676 9.59 -1.80 -27.59
N LYS A 677 9.12 -1.06 -26.58
CA LYS A 677 8.73 -1.62 -25.29
C LYS A 677 7.27 -2.02 -25.32
N TYR A 678 6.99 -3.24 -24.89
CA TYR A 678 5.64 -3.80 -24.88
C TYR A 678 5.09 -3.85 -23.46
N GLY A 679 4.09 -3.01 -23.17
CA GLY A 679 3.25 -3.17 -21.99
C GLY A 679 2.38 -4.42 -22.04
N MET A 680 1.68 -4.71 -20.94
CA MET A 680 0.88 -5.92 -20.79
C MET A 680 -0.38 -5.95 -21.67
N GLU A 681 -0.77 -4.82 -22.27
CA GLU A 681 -1.90 -4.63 -23.19
C GLU A 681 -1.60 -4.78 -24.69
N TYR A 682 -0.38 -5.11 -25.07
CA TYR A 682 -0.01 -5.14 -26.48
C TYR A 682 -0.46 -6.45 -27.14
N ARG A 683 -1.19 -6.33 -28.27
CA ARG A 683 -1.63 -7.48 -29.09
C ARG A 683 -0.68 -7.78 -30.26
N ARG A 684 0.10 -6.79 -30.68
CA ARG A 684 1.03 -6.86 -31.82
C ARG A 684 2.13 -5.81 -31.64
N ALA A 685 3.19 -5.92 -32.43
CA ALA A 685 4.16 -4.83 -32.54
C ALA A 685 3.55 -3.68 -33.36
N TYR A 686 3.68 -2.45 -32.88
CA TYR A 686 3.25 -1.28 -33.65
C TYR A 686 4.36 -0.79 -34.57
N TRP A 687 5.62 -1.03 -34.20
CA TRP A 687 6.76 -0.72 -35.04
C TRP A 687 7.10 -1.92 -35.91
N ASP A 688 7.41 -1.65 -37.18
CA ASP A 688 7.88 -2.67 -38.11
C ASP A 688 9.41 -2.76 -38.06
N GLU A 689 9.93 -3.11 -36.88
CA GLU A 689 11.35 -3.21 -36.63
C GLU A 689 11.96 -4.38 -37.40
N GLN A 690 13.07 -4.10 -38.10
CA GLN A 690 13.85 -5.12 -38.77
C GLN A 690 14.88 -5.71 -37.81
N VAL A 691 15.18 -7.00 -37.99
CA VAL A 691 16.20 -7.69 -37.20
C VAL A 691 17.58 -7.08 -37.47
N ASP A 692 18.32 -6.79 -36.41
CA ASP A 692 19.72 -6.36 -36.50
C ASP A 692 20.62 -7.58 -36.69
N GLU A 693 20.90 -7.93 -37.95
CA GLU A 693 21.67 -9.12 -38.32
C GLU A 693 23.10 -9.12 -37.74
N GLU A 694 23.74 -7.95 -37.59
CA GLU A 694 25.07 -7.87 -36.97
C GLU A 694 24.99 -8.17 -35.48
N LEU A 695 23.96 -7.64 -34.79
CA LEU A 695 23.73 -7.95 -33.39
C LEU A 695 23.48 -9.46 -33.18
N VAL A 696 22.66 -10.08 -34.03
CA VAL A 696 22.39 -11.54 -33.98
C VAL A 696 23.68 -12.34 -34.24
N SER A 697 24.39 -12.03 -35.32
CA SER A 697 25.68 -12.67 -35.68
C SER A 697 26.70 -12.58 -34.54
N ARG A 698 26.75 -11.44 -33.84
CA ARG A 698 27.62 -11.27 -32.69
C ARG A 698 27.17 -12.10 -31.48
N HIS A 699 25.88 -12.27 -31.22
CA HIS A 699 25.40 -13.23 -30.21
C HIS A 699 25.78 -14.66 -30.55
N GLU A 700 25.68 -15.06 -31.83
CA GLU A 700 26.07 -16.39 -32.30
C GLU A 700 27.56 -16.67 -32.06
N ARG A 701 28.40 -15.65 -32.25
CA ARG A 701 29.86 -15.74 -32.06
C ARG A 701 30.26 -15.70 -30.58
N GLU A 702 29.68 -14.81 -29.79
CA GLU A 702 30.19 -14.46 -28.46
C GLU A 702 29.35 -15.04 -27.30
N ILE A 703 28.01 -15.11 -27.44
CA ILE A 703 27.10 -15.42 -26.32
C ILE A 703 26.54 -16.85 -26.36
N PHE A 704 25.96 -17.28 -27.48
CA PHE A 704 25.33 -18.61 -27.58
C PHE A 704 26.28 -19.79 -27.31
N PRO A 705 27.59 -19.74 -27.63
CA PRO A 705 28.53 -20.76 -27.21
C PRO A 705 28.66 -20.88 -25.68
N LEU A 706 28.53 -19.76 -24.95
CA LEU A 706 28.55 -19.73 -23.48
C LEU A 706 27.26 -20.32 -22.90
N LEU A 707 26.10 -19.97 -23.47
CA LEU A 707 24.80 -20.53 -23.06
C LEU A 707 24.76 -22.06 -23.21
N ARG A 708 25.27 -22.59 -24.33
CA ARG A 708 25.40 -24.06 -24.53
C ARG A 708 26.34 -24.74 -23.54
N ARG A 709 27.21 -23.96 -22.88
CA ARG A 709 28.13 -24.41 -21.82
C ARG A 709 27.66 -23.99 -20.43
N ARG A 710 26.39 -23.62 -20.25
CA ARG A 710 25.81 -23.12 -18.99
C ARG A 710 26.24 -23.89 -17.75
N ARG A 711 26.38 -25.22 -17.84
CA ARG A 711 26.84 -26.11 -16.76
C ARG A 711 28.17 -25.70 -16.12
N LEU A 712 29.06 -25.01 -16.84
CA LEU A 712 30.36 -24.58 -16.33
C LEU A 712 30.26 -23.40 -15.37
N PHE A 713 29.18 -22.63 -15.46
CA PHE A 713 29.02 -21.35 -14.79
C PHE A 713 27.85 -21.37 -13.79
N ALA A 714 27.19 -22.52 -13.61
CA ALA A 714 25.88 -22.59 -12.95
C ALA A 714 25.98 -22.52 -11.42
N GLU A 715 27.05 -23.11 -10.89
CA GLU A 715 27.28 -23.29 -9.46
C GLU A 715 28.32 -22.28 -8.93
N VAL A 716 28.34 -22.14 -7.61
CA VAL A 716 29.24 -21.23 -6.88
C VAL A 716 30.49 -21.92 -6.34
N GLU A 717 30.53 -23.25 -6.32
CA GLU A 717 31.63 -24.05 -5.74
C GLU A 717 33.01 -23.70 -6.33
N HIS A 718 33.04 -23.37 -7.62
CA HIS A 718 34.27 -23.00 -8.34
C HIS A 718 34.26 -21.56 -8.83
N PHE A 719 33.44 -20.70 -8.19
CA PHE A 719 33.37 -19.29 -8.52
C PHE A 719 34.33 -18.47 -7.64
N TYR A 720 35.21 -17.72 -8.28
CA TYR A 720 36.16 -16.83 -7.61
C TYR A 720 36.05 -15.42 -8.19
N LEU A 721 35.93 -14.43 -7.32
CA LEU A 721 35.89 -13.02 -7.68
C LEU A 721 37.23 -12.37 -7.35
N TYR A 722 37.88 -11.79 -8.37
CA TYR A 722 39.16 -11.08 -8.23
C TYR A 722 38.98 -9.60 -8.55
N ASP A 723 39.64 -8.74 -7.79
CA ASP A 723 39.75 -7.32 -8.15
C ASP A 723 40.81 -7.15 -9.24
N LEU A 724 40.46 -6.44 -10.32
CA LEU A 724 41.42 -6.03 -11.34
C LEU A 724 42.07 -4.72 -10.90
N PHE A 725 43.36 -4.74 -10.57
CA PHE A 725 44.09 -3.53 -10.18
C PHE A 725 44.70 -2.82 -11.39
N THR A 726 44.56 -1.51 -11.46
CA THR A 726 45.27 -0.67 -12.43
C THR A 726 46.76 -0.59 -12.10
N PRO A 727 47.63 -0.15 -13.04
CA PRO A 727 49.05 0.07 -12.77
C PRO A 727 49.31 1.03 -11.58
N GLU A 728 48.36 1.91 -11.27
CA GLU A 728 48.41 2.88 -10.17
C GLU A 728 47.99 2.29 -8.81
N GLY A 729 47.55 1.02 -8.76
CA GLY A 729 47.24 0.31 -7.51
C GLY A 729 45.81 0.48 -7.00
N HIS A 730 44.91 1.04 -7.80
CA HIS A 730 43.47 1.12 -7.48
C HIS A 730 42.70 0.01 -8.23
N VAL A 731 41.52 -0.38 -7.72
CA VAL A 731 40.65 -1.30 -8.44
C VAL A 731 40.07 -0.59 -9.67
N ASN A 732 40.10 -1.24 -10.81
CA ASN A 732 39.49 -0.74 -12.04
C ASN A 732 37.96 -0.88 -11.93
N GLU A 733 37.27 0.27 -11.95
CA GLU A 733 35.82 0.38 -11.92
C GLU A 733 35.24 0.91 -13.25
N ASP A 734 36.10 1.14 -14.26
CA ASP A 734 35.73 1.74 -15.55
C ASP A 734 34.89 0.81 -16.44
#